data_AF-A0A9E3X582-F1
#
_entry.id   AF-A0A9E3X582-F1
#
_cell.length_a   1.000
_cell.length_b   1.000
_cell.length_c   1.000
_cell.angle_alpha   90.00
_cell.angle_beta   90.00
_cell.angle_gamma   90.00
#
_symmetry.space_group_name_H-M   'P 1'
#
loop_
_entity.id
_entity.type
_entity.pdbx_description
1 polymer ?
#
loop_
_entity_poly.entity_id
_entity_poly.type
_entity_poly.pdbx_seq_one_letter_code
_entity_poly.pdbx_strand_id
1 'polypeptide(L)'
;MSDSTIQGPSSAAMDSAAINYTNNWQLGPLGADPQEPADPWQEPSGSFTFRYQGSELALALAVGNYWGYLYVTVDGQPANQLAVIAGNDNSQGDAAGYRTFYVPEAQTPEGTTRQWVVVHRAEDPTAIHTVRVEVWRSWGQWPVRGVAVDTRPATARPHWPGISLLLLATWSIAVALHSSSPNNVITTRVRRIAPSWIDRFLMPNWRTPYAPVLASAGTAIIAIAVWSDRWPLTWLGLVLLGWAGVQRPVLWLGALLVGLPFYFSYPLPILPNRALGIIDIGILGGFVLSSGHRLWTLTARQSQTATTDAGRISTGTVNRTTVLILLITSWALIATLEADQVAVALREWRTVFLYAALFAVTIQNILFAPTVAPAQHKTARRLLIGCWLLGGTLVAAVGLWQYLGDVMLIEAEGVQRVRAFYGSPNNLALYLERTFAVALALAIFTRREQLHWGWLAVALLQGAALILTFSKGALLLALPATFTLLWLGGLLLLRRRGESLRMLWWLTAIAVGIGMALLPFAATDRFRQLLNLEQGTGFIRLQLWQSSWQMALDHPWFGVGPDNFLYAYRSIYLLPAAWQEPNLNHPHNWLLDWWTRLGLPGLLLAVIWFGRLAWQQWQQVSKRHGNNHGNDQNREQSGLALGLLAAIAAALAHGLIDASYALPDLMLVWVLMGYLLGPLRSQGVDKT
;
A
#
# COMPACT_ATOMS: atom_id res chain seq x y z
N MET A 1 4.41 -58.15 5.72
CA MET A 1 4.16 -56.70 5.74
C MET A 1 2.95 -56.49 4.85
N SER A 2 1.83 -56.01 5.38
CA SER A 2 0.58 -55.91 4.63
C SER A 2 0.62 -54.73 3.66
N ASP A 3 0.56 -55.02 2.37
CA ASP A 3 0.35 -54.08 1.24
C ASP A 3 -1.07 -53.45 1.26
N SER A 4 -1.60 -53.09 2.43
CA SER A 4 -2.96 -52.54 2.52
C SER A 4 -2.99 -51.11 1.98
N THR A 5 -3.88 -50.88 1.00
CA THR A 5 -4.10 -49.59 0.34
C THR A 5 -5.35 -48.93 0.91
N ILE A 6 -5.30 -47.62 1.20
CA ILE A 6 -6.46 -46.83 1.63
C ILE A 6 -7.29 -46.49 0.38
N GLN A 7 -8.46 -47.11 0.22
CA GLN A 7 -9.33 -46.92 -0.95
C GLN A 7 -10.45 -45.92 -0.66
N GLY A 8 -10.62 -44.91 -1.51
CA GLY A 8 -11.67 -43.90 -1.41
C GLY A 8 -13.07 -44.45 -1.76
N PRO A 9 -14.16 -43.88 -1.21
CA PRO A 9 -14.21 -42.83 -0.20
C PRO A 9 -14.02 -43.41 1.22
N SER A 10 -12.91 -43.08 1.88
CA SER A 10 -12.62 -43.54 3.25
C SER A 10 -11.74 -42.57 4.04
N SER A 11 -11.58 -42.84 5.33
CA SER A 11 -10.60 -42.19 6.19
C SER A 11 -9.91 -43.23 7.07
N ALA A 12 -8.60 -43.07 7.29
CA ALA A 12 -7.82 -43.91 8.17
C ALA A 12 -7.32 -43.11 9.37
N ALA A 13 -7.45 -43.68 10.57
CA ALA A 13 -6.74 -43.21 11.75
C ALA A 13 -5.25 -43.54 11.64
N MET A 14 -4.43 -42.85 12.42
CA MET A 14 -2.98 -43.00 12.34
C MET A 14 -2.47 -44.34 12.89
N ASP A 15 -3.26 -45.10 13.62
CA ASP A 15 -2.97 -46.47 14.06
C ASP A 15 -3.35 -47.56 13.05
N SER A 16 -3.80 -47.16 11.84
CA SER A 16 -4.12 -48.10 10.76
C SER A 16 -2.90 -48.92 10.32
N ALA A 17 -3.12 -50.22 10.10
CA ALA A 17 -2.10 -51.14 9.57
C ALA A 17 -1.63 -50.80 8.14
N ALA A 18 -2.31 -49.87 7.45
CA ALA A 18 -1.90 -49.36 6.14
C ALA A 18 -0.79 -48.31 6.20
N ILE A 19 -0.44 -47.82 7.39
CA ILE A 19 0.57 -46.77 7.58
C ILE A 19 1.83 -47.41 8.17
N ASN A 20 2.94 -47.26 7.46
CA ASN A 20 4.25 -47.76 7.88
C ASN A 20 5.08 -46.60 8.42
N TYR A 21 5.46 -46.68 9.68
CA TYR A 21 6.24 -45.64 10.35
C TYR A 21 7.74 -45.93 10.31
N THR A 22 8.52 -44.86 10.17
CA THR A 22 9.97 -44.84 10.32
C THR A 22 10.33 -43.78 11.36
N ASN A 23 11.35 -44.10 12.19
CA ASN A 23 11.68 -43.42 13.46
C ASN A 23 10.65 -43.71 14.57
N ASN A 24 10.90 -43.23 15.78
CA ASN A 24 10.04 -43.49 16.94
C ASN A 24 8.77 -42.62 16.90
N TRP A 25 7.60 -43.26 16.91
CA TRP A 25 6.29 -42.63 16.95
C TRP A 25 5.47 -43.12 18.15
N GLN A 26 4.70 -42.22 18.76
CA GLN A 26 3.63 -42.55 19.69
C GLN A 26 2.29 -42.45 18.97
N LEU A 27 1.49 -43.52 19.01
CA LEU A 27 0.17 -43.59 18.39
C LEU A 27 -0.90 -43.52 19.48
N GLY A 28 -1.96 -42.77 19.24
CA GLY A 28 -3.05 -42.62 20.19
C GLY A 28 -4.33 -42.08 19.55
N PRO A 29 -5.40 -41.91 20.34
CA PRO A 29 -6.70 -41.46 19.83
C PRO A 29 -6.67 -40.08 19.16
N LEU A 30 -5.67 -39.25 19.49
CA LEU A 30 -5.49 -37.93 18.91
C LEU A 30 -4.78 -37.95 17.55
N GLY A 31 -4.02 -39.00 17.24
CA GLY A 31 -3.19 -39.09 16.04
C GLY A 31 -1.85 -39.81 16.27
N ALA A 32 -0.86 -39.40 15.49
CA ALA A 32 0.53 -39.82 15.62
C ALA A 32 1.40 -38.64 16.07
N ASP A 33 2.26 -38.88 17.05
CA ASP A 33 3.22 -37.93 17.60
C ASP A 33 4.65 -38.44 17.45
N PRO A 34 5.53 -37.73 16.72
CA PRO A 34 6.93 -38.13 16.59
C PRO A 34 7.71 -37.77 17.86
N GLN A 35 8.79 -38.49 18.13
CA GLN A 35 9.75 -38.10 19.16
C GLN A 35 10.73 -37.03 18.66
N GLU A 36 11.33 -36.28 19.59
CA GLU A 36 12.44 -35.38 19.25
C GLU A 36 13.66 -36.22 18.80
N PRO A 37 14.22 -35.97 17.60
CA PRO A 37 15.38 -36.69 17.09
C PRO A 37 16.67 -36.18 17.73
N ALA A 38 17.81 -36.86 17.49
CA ALA A 38 19.09 -36.49 18.07
C ALA A 38 19.62 -35.15 17.51
N ASP A 39 19.43 -34.90 16.20
CA ASP A 39 19.71 -33.61 15.56
C ASP A 39 18.45 -33.03 14.88
N PRO A 40 17.63 -32.26 15.60
CA PRO A 40 16.38 -31.71 15.07
C PRO A 40 16.52 -30.68 13.94
N TRP A 41 17.75 -30.24 13.62
CA TRP A 41 18.00 -29.33 12.50
C TRP A 41 18.37 -30.06 11.22
N GLN A 42 18.88 -31.29 11.31
CA GLN A 42 19.34 -32.09 10.17
C GLN A 42 18.50 -33.34 9.92
N GLU A 43 17.70 -33.77 10.91
CA GLU A 43 16.91 -34.99 10.83
C GLU A 43 15.41 -34.72 11.03
N PRO A 44 14.52 -35.39 10.26
CA PRO A 44 13.09 -35.32 10.50
C PRO A 44 12.75 -35.97 11.85
N SER A 45 11.79 -35.38 12.56
CA SER A 45 11.28 -35.92 13.83
C SER A 45 10.61 -37.28 13.64
N GLY A 46 9.96 -37.48 12.50
CA GLY A 46 9.47 -38.78 12.09
C GLY A 46 9.06 -38.80 10.63
N SER A 47 9.00 -39.99 10.05
CA SER A 47 8.45 -40.17 8.71
C SER A 47 7.50 -41.37 8.67
N PHE A 48 6.58 -41.37 7.72
CA PHE A 48 5.70 -42.52 7.48
C PHE A 48 5.31 -42.61 6.01
N THR A 49 4.98 -43.82 5.58
CA THR A 49 4.57 -44.14 4.21
C THR A 49 3.28 -44.94 4.20
N PHE A 50 2.47 -44.72 3.17
CA PHE A 50 1.24 -45.48 2.95
C PHE A 50 0.86 -45.45 1.47
N ARG A 51 -0.05 -46.33 1.07
CA ARG A 51 -0.60 -46.38 -0.30
C ARG A 51 -2.05 -45.94 -0.28
N TYR A 52 -2.47 -45.20 -1.30
CA TYR A 52 -3.87 -44.81 -1.45
C TYR A 52 -4.35 -44.95 -2.91
N GLN A 53 -5.66 -45.15 -3.07
CA GLN A 53 -6.34 -45.22 -4.37
C GLN A 53 -7.61 -44.37 -4.29
N GLY A 54 -7.72 -43.36 -5.14
CA GLY A 54 -8.82 -42.41 -5.15
C GLY A 54 -8.43 -41.09 -5.82
N SER A 55 -9.37 -40.15 -5.90
CA SER A 55 -9.16 -38.89 -6.62
C SER A 55 -8.45 -37.81 -5.82
N GLU A 56 -8.70 -37.72 -4.52
CA GLU A 56 -8.17 -36.67 -3.65
C GLU A 56 -7.64 -37.25 -2.33
N LEU A 57 -6.41 -36.88 -1.96
CA LEU A 57 -5.77 -37.24 -0.70
C LEU A 57 -5.66 -36.04 0.24
N ALA A 58 -6.05 -36.27 1.48
CA ALA A 58 -6.11 -35.28 2.54
C ALA A 58 -5.43 -35.77 3.83
N LEU A 59 -4.70 -34.88 4.50
CA LEU A 59 -4.16 -35.11 5.85
C LEU A 59 -4.91 -34.25 6.87
N ALA A 60 -5.26 -34.82 8.01
CA ALA A 60 -5.74 -34.06 9.16
C ALA A 60 -4.54 -33.59 9.97
N LEU A 61 -4.18 -32.32 9.83
CA LEU A 61 -3.05 -31.72 10.56
C LEU A 61 -3.53 -31.07 11.85
N ALA A 62 -2.71 -31.10 12.88
CA ALA A 62 -2.96 -30.38 14.14
C ALA A 62 -2.26 -29.02 14.11
N VAL A 63 -2.91 -27.97 13.63
CA VAL A 63 -2.28 -26.64 13.52
C VAL A 63 -2.46 -25.82 14.80
N GLY A 64 -1.56 -24.89 15.08
CA GLY A 64 -1.69 -24.02 16.25
C GLY A 64 -0.54 -23.05 16.43
N ASN A 65 -0.39 -22.53 17.65
CA ASN A 65 0.67 -21.60 18.01
C ASN A 65 1.98 -22.33 18.35
N TYR A 66 2.50 -23.11 17.41
CA TYR A 66 3.79 -23.78 17.53
C TYR A 66 4.46 -23.91 16.16
N TRP A 67 5.78 -23.93 16.15
CA TRP A 67 6.54 -24.03 14.91
C TRP A 67 6.90 -25.47 14.56
N GLY A 68 6.61 -25.82 13.32
CA GLY A 68 7.01 -27.07 12.69
C GLY A 68 6.48 -27.12 11.27
N TYR A 69 6.93 -28.12 10.52
CA TYR A 69 6.60 -28.24 9.11
C TYR A 69 6.66 -29.69 8.65
N LEU A 70 6.13 -29.94 7.46
CA LEU A 70 6.13 -31.25 6.84
C LEU A 70 6.51 -31.17 5.36
N TYR A 71 7.05 -32.27 4.86
CA TYR A 71 7.24 -32.53 3.43
C TYR A 71 6.40 -33.74 3.02
N VAL A 72 5.77 -33.66 1.85
CA VAL A 72 5.01 -34.77 1.26
C VAL A 72 5.47 -35.03 -0.17
N THR A 73 5.75 -36.28 -0.46
CA THR A 73 5.93 -36.77 -1.83
C THR A 73 4.91 -37.85 -2.15
N VAL A 74 4.46 -37.88 -3.40
CA VAL A 74 3.59 -38.91 -3.96
C VAL A 74 4.27 -39.46 -5.20
N ASP A 75 4.51 -40.77 -5.23
CA ASP A 75 5.26 -41.47 -6.29
C ASP A 75 6.63 -40.85 -6.59
N GLY A 76 7.32 -40.38 -5.53
CA GLY A 76 8.62 -39.72 -5.62
C GLY A 76 8.58 -38.28 -6.18
N GLN A 77 7.39 -37.73 -6.45
CA GLN A 77 7.21 -36.34 -6.88
C GLN A 77 6.63 -35.48 -5.75
N PRO A 78 6.83 -34.15 -5.78
CA PRO A 78 6.18 -33.24 -4.85
C PRO A 78 4.65 -33.40 -4.86
N ALA A 79 4.05 -33.44 -3.68
CA ALA A 79 2.59 -33.49 -3.55
C ALA A 79 1.93 -32.26 -4.19
N ASN A 80 1.17 -32.46 -5.28
CA ASN A 80 0.74 -31.43 -6.22
C ASN A 80 -0.31 -30.41 -5.70
N GLN A 81 -0.72 -30.50 -4.43
CA GLN A 81 -1.59 -29.50 -3.78
C GLN A 81 -0.87 -28.74 -2.64
N LEU A 82 0.44 -28.95 -2.46
CA LEU A 82 1.27 -28.22 -1.50
C LEU A 82 2.27 -27.32 -2.23
N ALA A 83 2.76 -26.29 -1.53
CA ALA A 83 3.74 -25.38 -2.10
C ALA A 83 5.06 -26.11 -2.38
N VAL A 84 5.67 -25.85 -3.53
CA VAL A 84 7.00 -26.40 -3.88
C VAL A 84 7.96 -25.24 -3.99
N ILE A 85 8.64 -24.92 -2.89
CA ILE A 85 9.54 -23.76 -2.83
C ILE A 85 10.93 -24.20 -3.29
N ALA A 86 11.44 -23.59 -4.36
CA ALA A 86 12.75 -23.95 -4.93
C ALA A 86 13.87 -23.91 -3.88
N GLY A 87 14.65 -24.97 -3.71
CA GLY A 87 15.73 -25.04 -2.71
C GLY A 87 15.26 -25.35 -1.27
N ASN A 88 13.99 -25.70 -1.08
CA ASN A 88 13.45 -26.21 0.18
C ASN A 88 13.17 -27.72 0.04
N ASP A 89 14.23 -28.51 0.04
CA ASP A 89 14.20 -29.93 -0.24
C ASP A 89 13.93 -30.76 1.02
N ASN A 90 13.45 -31.99 0.85
CA ASN A 90 13.21 -32.93 1.96
C ASN A 90 14.52 -33.52 2.52
N SER A 91 14.43 -34.43 3.51
CA SER A 91 15.62 -35.09 4.09
C SER A 91 16.48 -35.90 3.10
N GLN A 92 15.96 -36.21 1.92
CA GLN A 92 16.67 -36.95 0.85
C GLN A 92 17.32 -36.02 -0.18
N GLY A 93 17.13 -34.70 -0.06
CA GLY A 93 17.58 -33.72 -1.04
C GLY A 93 16.68 -33.62 -2.28
N ASP A 94 15.47 -34.18 -2.21
CA ASP A 94 14.49 -34.11 -3.30
C ASP A 94 13.47 -32.99 -3.05
N ALA A 95 12.99 -32.38 -4.14
CA ALA A 95 11.86 -31.46 -4.07
C ALA A 95 10.62 -32.17 -3.49
N ALA A 96 9.90 -31.50 -2.60
CA ALA A 96 8.70 -32.06 -1.98
C ALA A 96 7.64 -30.98 -1.74
N GLY A 97 6.39 -31.41 -1.61
CA GLY A 97 5.29 -30.53 -1.23
C GLY A 97 5.45 -30.10 0.22
N TYR A 98 5.48 -28.80 0.48
CA TYR A 98 5.81 -28.20 1.76
C TYR A 98 4.60 -27.56 2.44
N ARG A 99 4.54 -27.64 3.78
CA ARG A 99 3.57 -26.90 4.59
C ARG A 99 4.04 -26.74 6.04
N THR A 100 3.62 -25.66 6.71
CA THR A 100 3.86 -25.46 8.14
C THR A 100 2.65 -25.86 8.99
N PHE A 101 2.88 -26.04 10.30
CA PHE A 101 1.82 -26.19 11.30
C PHE A 101 1.48 -24.88 12.03
N TYR A 102 2.21 -23.80 11.73
CA TYR A 102 2.15 -22.55 12.48
C TYR A 102 0.96 -21.68 12.04
N VAL A 103 -0.12 -21.77 12.83
CA VAL A 103 -1.38 -21.04 12.65
C VAL A 103 -1.88 -20.57 14.03
N PRO A 104 -1.26 -19.53 14.63
CA PRO A 104 -1.60 -19.05 15.97
C PRO A 104 -3.09 -18.72 16.20
N GLU A 105 -3.76 -18.23 15.16
CA GLU A 105 -5.18 -17.89 15.12
C GLU A 105 -6.11 -19.12 15.22
N ALA A 106 -5.59 -20.32 14.95
CA ALA A 106 -6.33 -21.56 15.09
C ALA A 106 -6.15 -22.21 16.48
N GLN A 107 -5.27 -21.68 17.34
CA GLN A 107 -5.06 -22.20 18.69
C GLN A 107 -6.32 -22.03 19.54
N THR A 108 -6.75 -23.08 20.24
CA THR A 108 -7.83 -23.01 21.23
C THR A 108 -7.30 -23.23 22.65
N PRO A 109 -8.09 -22.93 23.70
CA PRO A 109 -7.73 -23.28 25.08
C PRO A 109 -7.46 -24.78 25.28
N GLU A 110 -8.11 -25.63 24.49
CA GLU A 110 -7.95 -27.09 24.50
C GLU A 110 -6.70 -27.57 23.72
N GLY A 111 -5.99 -26.68 23.03
CA GLY A 111 -4.74 -26.98 22.32
C GLY A 111 -4.80 -26.73 20.81
N THR A 112 -4.12 -27.59 20.05
CA THR A 112 -4.00 -27.49 18.60
C THR A 112 -5.30 -27.91 17.91
N THR A 113 -5.63 -27.25 16.81
CA THR A 113 -6.87 -27.46 16.06
C THR A 113 -6.65 -28.40 14.89
N ARG A 114 -7.59 -29.34 14.69
CA ARG A 114 -7.58 -30.21 13.51
C ARG A 114 -7.97 -29.42 12.27
N GLN A 115 -7.07 -29.35 11.30
CA GLN A 115 -7.31 -28.80 9.97
C GLN A 115 -7.05 -29.86 8.91
N TRP A 116 -8.05 -30.13 8.09
CA TRP A 116 -7.89 -31.01 6.93
C TRP A 116 -7.20 -30.26 5.79
N VAL A 117 -6.06 -30.77 5.30
CA VAL A 117 -5.28 -30.19 4.18
C VAL A 117 -5.19 -31.16 3.02
N VAL A 118 -5.62 -30.74 1.83
CA VAL A 118 -5.49 -31.56 0.62
C VAL A 118 -4.03 -31.51 0.21
N VAL A 119 -3.42 -32.67 0.04
CA VAL A 119 -1.99 -32.75 -0.31
C VAL A 119 -1.78 -33.23 -1.74
N HIS A 120 -2.71 -34.01 -2.29
CA HIS A 120 -2.57 -34.53 -3.64
C HIS A 120 -3.94 -34.75 -4.32
N ARG A 121 -3.99 -34.48 -5.62
CA ARG A 121 -5.10 -34.85 -6.52
C ARG A 121 -4.55 -35.72 -7.64
N ALA A 122 -5.08 -36.94 -7.74
CA ALA A 122 -4.66 -37.92 -8.73
C ALA A 122 -5.21 -37.56 -10.11
N GLU A 123 -4.39 -37.74 -11.16
CA GLU A 123 -4.86 -37.68 -12.55
C GLU A 123 -5.73 -38.90 -12.90
N ASP A 124 -5.32 -40.07 -12.41
CA ASP A 124 -6.06 -41.33 -12.52
C ASP A 124 -6.51 -41.82 -11.14
N PRO A 125 -7.80 -41.66 -10.78
CA PRO A 125 -8.34 -42.12 -9.50
C PRO A 125 -8.23 -43.64 -9.27
N THR A 126 -7.99 -44.42 -10.33
CA THR A 126 -7.87 -45.89 -10.24
C THR A 126 -6.44 -46.35 -9.99
N ALA A 127 -5.44 -45.49 -10.17
CA ALA A 127 -4.05 -45.81 -9.87
C ALA A 127 -3.81 -45.90 -8.36
N ILE A 128 -2.87 -46.75 -7.97
CA ILE A 128 -2.41 -46.84 -6.57
C ILE A 128 -1.16 -45.97 -6.44
N HIS A 129 -1.25 -44.95 -5.58
CA HIS A 129 -0.18 -44.00 -5.32
C HIS A 129 0.52 -44.32 -4.01
N THR A 130 1.84 -44.13 -3.98
CA THR A 130 2.68 -44.30 -2.77
C THR A 130 3.01 -42.93 -2.21
N VAL A 131 2.66 -42.70 -0.94
CA VAL A 131 2.84 -41.42 -0.24
C VAL A 131 3.94 -41.57 0.78
N ARG A 132 4.82 -40.57 0.87
CA ARG A 132 5.80 -40.41 1.95
C ARG A 132 5.59 -39.06 2.59
N VAL A 133 5.47 -39.04 3.91
CA VAL A 133 5.35 -37.84 4.72
C VAL A 133 6.53 -37.77 5.68
N GLU A 134 7.21 -36.63 5.71
CA GLU A 134 8.23 -36.31 6.70
C GLU A 134 7.71 -35.19 7.59
N VAL A 135 7.73 -35.39 8.91
CA VAL A 135 7.39 -34.37 9.89
C VAL A 135 8.68 -33.88 10.53
N TRP A 136 8.86 -32.56 10.51
CA TRP A 136 9.95 -31.86 11.12
C TRP A 136 9.43 -30.99 12.26
N ARG A 137 10.10 -31.08 13.41
CA ARG A 137 9.63 -30.47 14.66
C ARG A 137 8.29 -31.07 15.08
N SER A 138 7.46 -30.29 15.77
CA SER A 138 6.09 -30.67 16.13
C SER A 138 5.93 -31.85 17.09
N TRP A 139 7.00 -32.35 17.71
CA TRP A 139 6.91 -33.36 18.77
C TRP A 139 6.12 -32.82 19.96
N GLY A 140 5.31 -33.68 20.59
CA GLY A 140 4.40 -33.32 21.66
C GLY A 140 3.14 -32.59 21.20
N GLN A 141 2.91 -32.42 19.89
CA GLN A 141 1.77 -31.67 19.34
C GLN A 141 0.74 -32.55 18.63
N TRP A 142 1.01 -33.85 18.48
CA TRP A 142 0.17 -34.78 17.71
C TRP A 142 -0.10 -34.26 16.28
N PRO A 143 0.96 -33.95 15.51
CA PRO A 143 0.89 -33.14 14.28
C PRO A 143 0.01 -33.73 13.19
N VAL A 144 -0.12 -35.06 13.11
CA VAL A 144 -0.95 -35.74 12.11
C VAL A 144 -2.01 -36.59 12.81
N ARG A 145 -3.28 -36.31 12.53
CA ARG A 145 -4.46 -36.89 13.20
C ARG A 145 -5.23 -37.89 12.34
N GLY A 146 -4.88 -38.04 11.06
CA GLY A 146 -5.53 -38.98 10.17
C GLY A 146 -5.30 -38.69 8.69
N VAL A 147 -5.73 -39.64 7.86
CA VAL A 147 -5.68 -39.59 6.40
C VAL A 147 -7.10 -39.74 5.86
N ALA A 148 -7.45 -39.02 4.81
CA ALA A 148 -8.74 -39.10 4.14
C ALA A 148 -8.56 -39.19 2.63
N VAL A 149 -9.35 -40.05 1.99
CA VAL A 149 -9.42 -40.22 0.53
C VAL A 149 -10.87 -40.04 0.09
N ASP A 150 -11.14 -39.08 -0.81
CA ASP A 150 -12.46 -38.81 -1.42
C ASP A 150 -13.63 -38.56 -0.43
N THR A 151 -13.37 -38.11 0.80
CA THR A 151 -14.38 -37.97 1.87
C THR A 151 -14.69 -36.53 2.29
N ARG A 152 -14.25 -35.52 1.53
CA ARG A 152 -14.51 -34.11 1.87
C ARG A 152 -15.78 -33.53 1.24
N PRO A 153 -16.44 -32.57 1.93
CA PRO A 153 -17.49 -31.79 1.33
C PRO A 153 -16.97 -30.95 0.16
N ALA A 154 -17.82 -30.73 -0.85
CA ALA A 154 -17.51 -29.92 -2.01
C ALA A 154 -17.05 -28.51 -1.61
N THR A 155 -16.00 -28.01 -2.28
CA THR A 155 -15.55 -26.62 -2.11
C THR A 155 -16.66 -25.65 -2.49
N ALA A 156 -16.78 -24.55 -1.75
CA ALA A 156 -17.68 -23.46 -2.12
C ALA A 156 -17.35 -22.95 -3.54
N ARG A 157 -18.37 -22.55 -4.31
CA ARG A 157 -18.16 -21.97 -5.63
C ARG A 157 -17.50 -20.58 -5.48
N PRO A 158 -16.56 -20.21 -6.36
CA PRO A 158 -15.93 -18.89 -6.31
C PRO A 158 -16.97 -17.78 -6.51
N HIS A 159 -16.77 -16.65 -5.82
CA HIS A 159 -17.70 -15.52 -5.84
C HIS A 159 -17.38 -14.51 -6.95
N TRP A 160 -16.11 -14.47 -7.40
CA TRP A 160 -15.60 -13.47 -8.35
C TRP A 160 -16.39 -13.32 -9.65
N PRO A 161 -17.01 -14.36 -10.27
CA PRO A 161 -17.72 -14.15 -11.52
C PRO A 161 -18.93 -13.22 -11.35
N GLY A 162 -19.69 -13.39 -10.25
CA GLY A 162 -20.86 -12.56 -9.95
C GLY A 162 -20.47 -11.10 -9.65
N ILE A 163 -19.41 -10.90 -8.88
CA ILE A 163 -18.88 -9.56 -8.55
C ILE A 163 -18.35 -8.87 -9.80
N SER A 164 -17.64 -9.59 -10.66
CA SER A 164 -17.11 -9.04 -11.91
C SER A 164 -18.24 -8.55 -12.82
N LEU A 165 -19.34 -9.31 -12.93
CA LEU A 165 -20.53 -8.89 -13.67
C LEU A 165 -21.19 -7.65 -13.07
N LEU A 166 -21.29 -7.57 -11.74
CA LEU A 166 -21.83 -6.38 -11.05
C LEU A 166 -20.95 -5.15 -11.27
N LEU A 167 -19.63 -5.29 -11.21
CA LEU A 167 -18.69 -4.21 -11.49
C LEU A 167 -18.75 -3.78 -12.95
N LEU A 168 -18.80 -4.71 -13.89
CA LEU A 168 -18.98 -4.41 -15.31
C LEU A 168 -20.29 -3.65 -15.54
N ALA A 169 -21.40 -4.10 -14.97
CA ALA A 169 -22.68 -3.39 -15.04
C ALA A 169 -22.57 -1.97 -14.44
N THR A 170 -21.89 -1.81 -13.31
CA THR A 170 -21.66 -0.51 -12.66
C THR A 170 -20.84 0.43 -13.58
N TRP A 171 -19.77 -0.07 -14.19
CA TRP A 171 -18.97 0.68 -15.15
C TRP A 171 -19.75 1.02 -16.42
N SER A 172 -20.55 0.10 -16.95
CA SER A 172 -21.43 0.35 -18.11
C SER A 172 -22.46 1.45 -17.80
N ILE A 173 -23.07 1.42 -16.62
CA ILE A 173 -23.99 2.48 -16.15
C ILE A 173 -23.22 3.80 -15.99
N ALA A 174 -22.04 3.80 -15.38
CA ALA A 174 -21.24 5.02 -15.22
C ALA A 174 -20.84 5.65 -16.56
N VAL A 175 -20.44 4.83 -17.54
CA VAL A 175 -20.11 5.28 -18.90
C VAL A 175 -21.36 5.80 -19.62
N ALA A 176 -22.50 5.11 -19.50
CA ALA A 176 -23.78 5.53 -20.07
C ALA A 176 -24.26 6.86 -19.47
N LEU A 177 -24.14 7.03 -18.15
CA LEU A 177 -24.47 8.28 -17.46
C LEU A 177 -23.53 9.42 -17.85
N HIS A 178 -22.24 9.13 -18.05
CA HIS A 178 -21.27 10.13 -18.50
C HIS A 178 -21.50 10.58 -19.95
N SER A 179 -21.92 9.66 -20.83
CA SER A 179 -22.19 9.93 -22.24
C SER A 179 -23.57 10.53 -22.48
N SER A 180 -24.54 10.27 -21.61
CA SER A 180 -25.84 10.92 -21.61
C SER A 180 -25.73 12.36 -21.10
N SER A 181 -26.25 13.33 -21.86
CA SER A 181 -26.41 14.71 -21.37
C SER A 181 -27.29 14.68 -20.11
N PRO A 182 -26.91 15.36 -19.01
CA PRO A 182 -27.61 15.21 -17.73
C PRO A 182 -28.96 15.93 -17.75
N ASN A 183 -29.98 15.42 -18.44
CA ASN A 183 -31.35 15.89 -18.27
C ASN A 183 -31.96 15.28 -17.00
N ASN A 184 -31.45 15.64 -15.82
CA ASN A 184 -31.97 15.13 -14.55
C ASN A 184 -33.04 16.07 -13.96
N VAL A 185 -34.29 15.64 -14.11
CA VAL A 185 -35.52 16.26 -13.58
C VAL A 185 -35.54 16.32 -12.04
N ILE A 186 -34.80 15.45 -11.35
CA ILE A 186 -34.81 15.33 -9.88
C ILE A 186 -34.01 16.47 -9.22
N THR A 187 -32.86 16.85 -9.78
CA THR A 187 -31.97 17.85 -9.16
C THR A 187 -32.44 19.28 -9.36
N THR A 188 -33.17 19.55 -10.45
CA THR A 188 -33.84 20.83 -10.70
C THR A 188 -35.03 21.06 -9.77
N ARG A 189 -35.73 20.01 -9.31
CA ARG A 189 -36.82 20.13 -8.31
C ARG A 189 -36.31 20.50 -6.91
N VAL A 190 -35.21 19.92 -6.45
CA VAL A 190 -34.63 20.21 -5.12
C VAL A 190 -34.22 21.68 -5.00
N ARG A 191 -33.62 22.26 -6.06
CA ARG A 191 -33.18 23.66 -6.04
C ARG A 191 -34.33 24.67 -6.07
N ARG A 192 -35.46 24.36 -6.71
CA ARG A 192 -36.63 25.24 -6.73
C ARG A 192 -37.24 25.49 -5.35
N ILE A 193 -36.98 24.60 -4.38
CA ILE A 193 -37.53 24.66 -3.02
C ILE A 193 -36.49 25.23 -2.04
N ALA A 194 -35.21 25.30 -2.41
CA ALA A 194 -34.15 25.79 -1.54
C ALA A 194 -34.21 27.33 -1.39
N PRO A 195 -34.24 27.86 -0.15
CA PRO A 195 -34.14 29.30 0.09
C PRO A 195 -32.88 29.93 -0.51
N SER A 196 -32.97 31.19 -0.95
CA SER A 196 -31.87 31.93 -1.61
C SER A 196 -30.60 32.10 -0.75
N TRP A 197 -30.70 31.97 0.57
CA TRP A 197 -29.54 31.97 1.47
C TRP A 197 -28.75 30.66 1.39
N ILE A 198 -29.41 29.51 1.19
CA ILE A 198 -28.76 28.21 0.95
C ILE A 198 -27.98 28.28 -0.37
N ASP A 199 -28.58 28.87 -1.39
CA ASP A 199 -27.92 29.08 -2.68
C ASP A 199 -26.66 29.95 -2.53
N ARG A 200 -26.71 31.04 -1.76
CA ARG A 200 -25.52 31.88 -1.48
C ARG A 200 -24.46 31.19 -0.63
N PHE A 201 -24.86 30.33 0.29
CA PHE A 201 -23.95 29.60 1.18
C PHE A 201 -23.23 28.46 0.47
N LEU A 202 -23.94 27.71 -0.39
CA LEU A 202 -23.42 26.57 -1.14
C LEU A 202 -22.75 26.97 -2.47
N MET A 203 -22.96 28.20 -2.96
CA MET A 203 -22.26 28.69 -4.14
C MET A 203 -20.78 28.97 -3.83
N PRO A 204 -19.83 28.43 -4.63
CA PRO A 204 -18.41 28.70 -4.47
C PRO A 204 -18.13 30.20 -4.48
N ASN A 205 -17.65 30.71 -3.36
CA ASN A 205 -17.14 32.07 -3.29
C ASN A 205 -15.64 32.06 -3.01
N TRP A 206 -14.85 31.88 -4.07
CA TRP A 206 -13.39 31.95 -4.02
C TRP A 206 -12.85 33.34 -3.65
N ARG A 207 -13.73 34.32 -3.38
CA ARG A 207 -13.39 35.67 -2.90
C ARG A 207 -13.68 35.88 -1.41
N THR A 208 -14.28 34.94 -0.67
CA THR A 208 -14.50 35.10 0.78
C THR A 208 -13.17 35.15 1.55
N PRO A 209 -12.77 36.30 2.12
CA PRO A 209 -11.42 36.45 2.68
C PRO A 209 -11.23 35.66 3.99
N TYR A 210 -12.31 35.36 4.71
CA TYR A 210 -12.27 34.69 6.00
C TYR A 210 -12.18 33.15 5.92
N ALA A 211 -12.48 32.52 4.77
CA ALA A 211 -12.47 31.05 4.67
C ALA A 211 -11.11 30.41 5.00
N PRO A 212 -9.95 30.93 4.52
CA PRO A 212 -8.64 30.41 4.92
C PRO A 212 -8.37 30.57 6.42
N VAL A 213 -8.84 31.67 7.04
CA VAL A 213 -8.70 31.92 8.48
C VAL A 213 -9.50 30.89 9.27
N LEU A 214 -10.76 30.65 8.90
CA LEU A 214 -11.60 29.63 9.52
C LEU A 214 -11.01 28.22 9.37
N ALA A 215 -10.49 27.87 8.18
CA ALA A 215 -9.84 26.59 7.97
C ALA A 215 -8.57 26.42 8.83
N SER A 216 -7.77 27.48 8.95
CA SER A 216 -6.56 27.47 9.77
C SER A 216 -6.89 27.35 11.26
N ALA A 217 -7.86 28.16 11.74
CA ALA A 217 -8.35 28.10 13.11
C ALA A 217 -8.97 26.73 13.43
N GLY A 218 -9.81 26.19 12.53
CA GLY A 218 -10.41 24.87 12.68
C GLY A 218 -9.37 23.76 12.75
N THR A 219 -8.36 23.79 11.88
CA THR A 219 -7.25 22.82 11.89
C THR A 219 -6.41 22.92 13.16
N ALA A 220 -6.11 24.13 13.63
CA ALA A 220 -5.39 24.34 14.88
C ALA A 220 -6.18 23.86 16.10
N ILE A 221 -7.49 24.13 16.15
CA ILE A 221 -8.38 23.63 17.21
C ILE A 221 -8.45 22.11 17.19
N ILE A 222 -8.51 21.47 16.02
CA ILE A 222 -8.44 20.01 15.90
C ILE A 222 -7.12 19.48 16.47
N ALA A 223 -5.98 20.10 16.14
CA ALA A 223 -4.69 19.70 16.67
C ALA A 223 -4.63 19.83 18.21
N ILE A 224 -5.17 20.92 18.77
CA ILE A 224 -5.30 21.09 20.23
C ILE A 224 -6.24 20.04 20.83
N ALA A 225 -7.34 19.72 20.16
CA ALA A 225 -8.30 18.73 20.61
C ALA A 225 -7.69 17.33 20.70
N VAL A 226 -6.89 16.95 19.70
CA VAL A 226 -6.12 15.69 19.68
C VAL A 226 -5.08 15.68 20.81
N TRP A 227 -4.32 16.76 20.97
CA TRP A 227 -3.28 16.84 22.00
C TRP A 227 -3.84 16.82 23.43
N SER A 228 -5.01 17.44 23.64
CA SER A 228 -5.66 17.54 24.95
C SER A 228 -6.72 16.47 25.22
N ASP A 229 -6.96 15.57 24.26
CA ASP A 229 -8.03 14.56 24.25
C ASP A 229 -9.43 15.13 24.57
N ARG A 230 -9.77 16.27 23.96
CA ARG A 230 -11.03 16.99 24.18
C ARG A 230 -11.96 16.93 22.97
N TRP A 231 -12.87 15.96 22.97
CA TRP A 231 -13.84 15.76 21.89
C TRP A 231 -14.70 17.01 21.51
N PRO A 232 -15.11 17.92 22.43
CA PRO A 232 -15.88 19.10 22.04
C PRO A 232 -15.08 20.08 21.16
N LEU A 233 -13.76 20.17 21.39
CA LEU A 233 -12.87 20.98 20.57
C LEU A 233 -12.77 20.39 19.15
N THR A 234 -12.74 19.06 19.01
CA THR A 234 -12.77 18.42 17.69
C THR A 234 -14.00 18.85 16.90
N TRP A 235 -15.18 18.85 17.51
CA TRP A 235 -16.40 19.33 16.85
C TRP A 235 -16.32 20.79 16.44
N LEU A 236 -15.88 21.66 17.34
CA LEU A 236 -15.70 23.07 17.02
C LEU A 236 -14.76 23.24 15.82
N GLY A 237 -13.62 22.55 15.82
CA GLY A 237 -12.67 22.60 14.73
C GLY A 237 -13.20 22.02 13.41
N LEU A 238 -13.92 20.89 13.46
CA LEU A 238 -14.57 20.27 12.30
C LEU A 238 -15.69 21.14 11.73
N VAL A 239 -16.45 21.85 12.56
CA VAL A 239 -17.50 22.79 12.11
C VAL A 239 -16.87 23.98 11.39
N LEU A 240 -15.81 24.57 11.95
CA LEU A 240 -15.09 25.68 11.31
C LEU A 240 -14.44 25.26 9.99
N LEU A 241 -13.78 24.10 9.98
CA LEU A 241 -13.15 23.54 8.79
C LEU A 241 -14.19 23.14 7.74
N GLY A 242 -15.32 22.55 8.16
CA GLY A 242 -16.46 22.20 7.32
C GLY A 242 -17.08 23.42 6.68
N TRP A 243 -17.29 24.49 7.45
CA TRP A 243 -17.78 25.78 6.96
C TRP A 243 -16.84 26.36 5.89
N ALA A 244 -15.53 26.38 6.16
CA ALA A 244 -14.54 26.81 5.19
C ALA A 244 -14.52 25.90 3.95
N GLY A 245 -14.69 24.59 4.14
CA GLY A 245 -14.72 23.57 3.10
C GLY A 245 -15.94 23.65 2.20
N VAL A 246 -17.12 24.00 2.72
CA VAL A 246 -18.32 24.26 1.90
C VAL A 246 -18.05 25.40 0.90
N GLN A 247 -17.39 26.47 1.36
CA GLN A 247 -17.07 27.62 0.50
C GLN A 247 -15.91 27.34 -0.46
N ARG A 248 -14.87 26.64 0.03
CA ARG A 248 -13.66 26.32 -0.72
C ARG A 248 -13.20 24.89 -0.36
N PRO A 249 -13.68 23.85 -1.08
CA PRO A 249 -13.40 22.46 -0.73
C PRO A 249 -11.91 22.09 -0.70
N VAL A 250 -11.06 22.85 -1.39
CA VAL A 250 -9.60 22.69 -1.33
C VAL A 250 -9.01 22.92 0.06
N LEU A 251 -9.64 23.73 0.91
CA LEU A 251 -9.17 24.00 2.27
C LEU A 251 -9.32 22.78 3.18
N TRP A 252 -10.43 22.04 3.04
CA TRP A 252 -10.62 20.77 3.73
C TRP A 252 -9.53 19.76 3.36
N LEU A 253 -9.28 19.65 2.05
CA LEU A 253 -8.24 18.77 1.53
C LEU A 253 -6.84 19.19 2.01
N GLY A 254 -6.58 20.50 2.06
CA GLY A 254 -5.34 21.06 2.61
C GLY A 254 -5.13 20.66 4.08
N ALA A 255 -6.17 20.76 4.92
CA ALA A 255 -6.11 20.33 6.31
C ALA A 255 -5.83 18.82 6.45
N LEU A 256 -6.48 17.98 5.62
CA LEU A 256 -6.16 16.55 5.55
C LEU A 256 -4.68 16.32 5.20
N LEU A 257 -4.13 17.03 4.21
CA LEU A 257 -2.72 16.88 3.81
C LEU A 257 -1.73 17.31 4.91
N VAL A 258 -2.07 18.33 5.70
CA VAL A 258 -1.26 18.72 6.88
C VAL A 258 -1.32 17.64 7.96
N GLY A 259 -2.50 17.08 8.23
CA GLY A 259 -2.71 16.04 9.23
C GLY A 259 -2.26 14.64 8.81
N LEU A 260 -1.96 14.44 7.53
CA LEU A 260 -1.71 13.12 6.95
C LEU A 260 -0.58 12.32 7.63
N PRO A 261 0.60 12.89 7.95
CA PRO A 261 1.66 12.15 8.64
C PRO A 261 1.37 11.80 10.10
N PHE A 262 0.26 12.28 10.67
CA PHE A 262 -0.12 12.07 12.08
C PHE A 262 -1.17 10.97 12.26
N TYR A 263 -1.67 10.38 11.16
CA TYR A 263 -2.80 9.44 11.20
C TYR A 263 -2.56 8.18 12.03
N PHE A 264 -1.30 7.75 12.19
CA PHE A 264 -0.95 6.45 12.78
C PHE A 264 -1.11 6.43 14.30
N SER A 265 -0.73 7.51 14.99
CA SER A 265 -0.74 7.56 16.47
C SER A 265 -1.92 8.34 17.05
N TYR A 266 -2.55 9.21 16.27
CA TYR A 266 -3.52 10.17 16.80
C TYR A 266 -4.86 10.08 16.11
N PRO A 267 -5.83 9.32 16.66
CA PRO A 267 -7.20 9.40 16.21
C PRO A 267 -7.83 10.73 16.67
N LEU A 268 -8.88 11.16 15.98
CA LEU A 268 -9.67 12.34 16.31
C LEU A 268 -10.72 11.98 17.36
N PRO A 269 -10.70 12.57 18.57
CA PRO A 269 -11.70 12.29 19.59
C PRO A 269 -13.05 12.91 19.19
N ILE A 270 -14.13 12.11 19.16
CA ILE A 270 -15.46 12.56 18.67
C ILE A 270 -16.53 12.48 19.76
N LEU A 271 -16.45 11.47 20.61
CA LEU A 271 -17.33 11.29 21.77
C LEU A 271 -16.48 10.84 22.96
N PRO A 272 -17.01 10.87 24.20
CA PRO A 272 -16.32 10.29 25.34
C PRO A 272 -15.83 8.86 25.04
N ASN A 273 -14.51 8.65 25.13
CA ASN A 273 -13.85 7.37 24.86
C ASN A 273 -14.07 6.80 23.44
N ARG A 274 -14.42 7.62 22.44
CA ARG A 274 -14.56 7.20 21.04
C ARG A 274 -13.83 8.18 20.13
N ALA A 275 -13.03 7.63 19.21
CA ALA A 275 -12.27 8.38 18.24
C ALA A 275 -12.37 7.74 16.84
N LEU A 276 -12.17 8.53 15.78
CA LEU A 276 -12.05 8.04 14.40
C LEU A 276 -10.70 8.42 13.79
N GLY A 277 -10.26 7.73 12.73
CA GLY A 277 -9.03 8.06 12.05
C GLY A 277 -9.08 9.42 11.35
N ILE A 278 -7.95 10.14 11.35
CA ILE A 278 -7.78 11.40 10.60
C ILE A 278 -8.11 11.19 9.10
N ILE A 279 -7.66 10.07 8.53
CA ILE A 279 -7.90 9.72 7.12
C ILE A 279 -9.39 9.45 6.87
N ASP A 280 -10.06 8.73 7.78
CA ASP A 280 -11.50 8.40 7.65
C ASP A 280 -12.33 9.68 7.52
N ILE A 281 -12.18 10.60 8.49
CA ILE A 281 -12.92 11.87 8.50
C ILE A 281 -12.51 12.75 7.33
N GLY A 282 -11.19 12.86 7.08
CA GLY A 282 -10.66 13.71 6.03
C GLY A 282 -11.18 13.31 4.65
N ILE A 283 -11.20 12.02 4.33
CA ILE A 283 -11.65 11.54 3.01
C ILE A 283 -13.17 11.57 2.90
N LEU A 284 -13.90 11.04 3.88
CA LEU A 284 -15.37 11.01 3.81
C LEU A 284 -15.95 12.44 3.80
N GLY A 285 -15.46 13.31 4.68
CA GLY A 285 -15.85 14.71 4.69
C GLY A 285 -15.46 15.44 3.41
N GLY A 286 -14.24 15.20 2.89
CA GLY A 286 -13.78 15.80 1.64
C GLY A 286 -14.59 15.35 0.43
N PHE A 287 -14.97 14.07 0.39
CA PHE A 287 -15.82 13.49 -0.64
C PHE A 287 -17.23 14.08 -0.60
N VAL A 288 -17.85 14.15 0.57
CA VAL A 288 -19.19 14.75 0.76
C VAL A 288 -19.17 16.22 0.33
N LEU A 289 -18.22 17.01 0.83
CA LEU A 289 -18.11 18.44 0.51
C LEU A 289 -17.87 18.68 -0.97
N SER A 290 -16.88 18.00 -1.56
CA SER A 290 -16.51 18.20 -2.97
C SER A 290 -17.59 17.70 -3.93
N SER A 291 -18.24 16.58 -3.63
CA SER A 291 -19.31 16.01 -4.46
C SER A 291 -20.60 16.82 -4.33
N GLY A 292 -20.97 17.23 -3.12
CA GLY A 292 -22.09 18.14 -2.89
C GLY A 292 -21.91 19.46 -3.64
N HIS A 293 -20.72 20.05 -3.56
CA HIS A 293 -20.34 21.24 -4.30
C HIS A 293 -20.40 21.03 -5.83
N ARG A 294 -19.89 19.90 -6.33
CA ARG A 294 -19.94 19.55 -7.76
C ARG A 294 -21.37 19.42 -8.25
N LEU A 295 -22.23 18.71 -7.51
CA LEU A 295 -23.65 18.54 -7.85
C LEU A 295 -24.38 19.89 -7.85
N TRP A 296 -24.19 20.70 -6.80
CA TRP A 296 -24.84 22.01 -6.68
C TRP A 296 -24.51 22.94 -7.85
N THR A 297 -23.23 23.06 -8.21
CA THR A 297 -22.80 23.93 -9.31
C THR A 297 -23.29 23.49 -10.69
N LEU A 298 -23.46 22.18 -10.92
CA LEU A 298 -24.03 21.66 -12.17
C LEU A 298 -25.53 22.01 -12.30
N THR A 299 -26.29 21.90 -11.21
CA THR A 299 -27.72 22.29 -11.20
C THR A 299 -27.92 23.79 -11.40
N ALA A 300 -26.95 24.61 -10.94
CA ALA A 300 -27.04 26.05 -11.09
C ALA A 300 -27.02 26.52 -12.54
N ARG A 301 -26.21 25.87 -13.38
CA ARG A 301 -26.12 26.16 -14.82
C ARG A 301 -27.35 25.74 -15.60
N GLN A 302 -27.93 24.56 -15.30
CA GLN A 302 -29.13 24.07 -15.98
C GLN A 302 -30.32 25.01 -15.84
N SER A 303 -30.48 25.63 -14.67
CA SER A 303 -31.54 26.61 -14.45
C SER A 303 -31.34 27.92 -15.23
N GLN A 304 -30.10 28.27 -15.60
CA GLN A 304 -29.79 29.48 -16.39
C GLN A 304 -29.82 29.21 -17.90
N THR A 305 -29.52 27.99 -18.34
CA THR A 305 -29.57 27.61 -19.77
C THR A 305 -30.94 27.11 -20.21
N ALA A 306 -31.87 26.78 -19.31
CA ALA A 306 -33.24 26.43 -19.68
C ALA A 306 -34.02 27.60 -20.32
N THR A 307 -33.46 28.83 -20.32
CA THR A 307 -34.05 30.03 -20.94
C THR A 307 -33.38 30.44 -22.26
N THR A 308 -32.30 29.77 -22.69
CA THR A 308 -31.58 30.08 -23.95
C THR A 308 -30.97 28.80 -24.50
N ASP A 309 -31.34 28.44 -25.74
CA ASP A 309 -30.91 27.29 -26.57
C ASP A 309 -30.07 26.17 -25.91
N ALA A 310 -30.55 24.93 -26.07
CA ALA A 310 -30.05 23.69 -25.49
C ALA A 310 -28.61 23.30 -25.89
N GLY A 311 -27.63 24.13 -25.55
CA GLY A 311 -26.21 23.84 -25.69
C GLY A 311 -25.79 22.72 -24.73
N ARG A 312 -25.09 21.71 -25.28
CA ARG A 312 -24.48 20.60 -24.53
C ARG A 312 -23.73 21.11 -23.30
N ILE A 313 -24.20 20.77 -22.11
CA ILE A 313 -23.47 21.02 -20.86
C ILE A 313 -22.27 20.09 -20.84
N SER A 314 -21.07 20.64 -21.02
CA SER A 314 -19.83 19.88 -20.92
C SER A 314 -19.65 19.33 -19.50
N THR A 315 -19.89 18.03 -19.33
CA THR A 315 -19.47 17.23 -18.19
C THR A 315 -17.94 17.15 -18.27
N GLY A 316 -17.23 18.01 -17.53
CA GLY A 316 -15.77 18.17 -17.67
C GLY A 316 -14.99 16.84 -17.70
N THR A 317 -13.89 16.79 -18.45
CA THR A 317 -13.10 15.58 -18.69
C THR A 317 -12.61 14.90 -17.40
N VAL A 318 -12.90 13.61 -17.25
CA VAL A 318 -12.38 12.80 -16.15
C VAL A 318 -10.88 12.57 -16.35
N ASN A 319 -10.07 12.85 -15.31
CA ASN A 319 -8.64 12.59 -15.38
C ASN A 319 -8.41 11.08 -15.48
N ARG A 320 -7.56 10.65 -16.43
CA ARG A 320 -7.20 9.23 -16.60
C ARG A 320 -6.58 8.64 -15.33
N THR A 321 -5.93 9.44 -14.49
CA THR A 321 -5.45 8.99 -13.17
C THR A 321 -6.62 8.54 -12.30
N THR A 322 -7.74 9.27 -12.28
CA THR A 322 -8.96 8.87 -11.55
C THR A 322 -9.47 7.52 -12.04
N VAL A 323 -9.53 7.33 -13.36
CA VAL A 323 -9.99 6.08 -13.96
C VAL A 323 -9.10 4.90 -13.54
N LEU A 324 -7.77 5.06 -13.59
CA LEU A 324 -6.85 3.99 -13.17
C LEU A 324 -7.02 3.62 -11.70
N ILE A 325 -7.17 4.60 -10.80
CA ILE A 325 -7.40 4.31 -9.37
C ILE A 325 -8.72 3.57 -9.16
N LEU A 326 -9.79 3.94 -9.88
CA LEU A 326 -11.07 3.24 -9.81
C LEU A 326 -10.97 1.80 -10.34
N LEU A 327 -10.19 1.56 -11.40
CA LEU A 327 -9.92 0.21 -11.92
C LEU A 327 -9.13 -0.63 -10.91
N ILE A 328 -8.07 -0.08 -10.32
CA ILE A 328 -7.30 -0.72 -9.24
C ILE A 328 -8.23 -1.08 -8.08
N THR A 329 -9.08 -0.15 -7.66
CA THR A 329 -10.02 -0.35 -6.54
C THR A 329 -11.05 -1.43 -6.85
N SER A 330 -11.54 -1.47 -8.10
CA SER A 330 -12.49 -2.48 -8.57
C SER A 330 -11.83 -3.87 -8.59
N TRP A 331 -10.61 -3.96 -9.13
CA TRP A 331 -9.85 -5.21 -9.16
C TRP A 331 -9.51 -5.69 -7.74
N ALA A 332 -9.10 -4.78 -6.86
CA ALA A 332 -8.84 -5.10 -5.47
C ALA A 332 -10.07 -5.64 -4.74
N LEU A 333 -11.29 -5.20 -5.09
CA LEU A 333 -12.52 -5.77 -4.54
C LEU A 333 -12.74 -7.22 -4.99
N ILE A 334 -12.40 -7.53 -6.25
CA ILE A 334 -12.48 -8.90 -6.77
C ILE A 334 -11.50 -9.80 -6.01
N ALA A 335 -10.23 -9.39 -5.89
CA ALA A 335 -9.23 -10.14 -5.14
C ALA A 335 -9.59 -10.29 -3.64
N THR A 336 -10.21 -9.27 -3.05
CA THR A 336 -10.68 -9.29 -1.65
C THR A 336 -11.72 -10.38 -1.38
N LEU A 337 -12.61 -10.62 -2.34
CA LEU A 337 -13.72 -11.55 -2.18
C LEU A 337 -13.33 -13.00 -2.51
N GLU A 338 -12.13 -13.20 -3.07
CA GLU A 338 -11.49 -14.50 -3.27
C GLU A 338 -10.45 -14.84 -2.18
N ALA A 339 -10.16 -13.89 -1.27
CA ALA A 339 -9.19 -14.10 -0.20
C ALA A 339 -9.71 -15.07 0.87
N ASP A 340 -8.82 -15.88 1.45
CA ASP A 340 -9.19 -16.80 2.54
C ASP A 340 -9.72 -16.05 3.78
N GLN A 341 -9.10 -14.92 4.13
CA GLN A 341 -9.50 -14.06 5.25
C GLN A 341 -10.23 -12.81 4.73
N VAL A 342 -11.46 -13.00 4.23
CA VAL A 342 -12.28 -11.92 3.60
C VAL A 342 -12.49 -10.71 4.53
N ALA A 343 -12.66 -10.91 5.83
CA ALA A 343 -12.96 -9.82 6.76
C ALA A 343 -11.81 -8.79 6.89
N VAL A 344 -10.58 -9.27 7.03
CA VAL A 344 -9.37 -8.42 7.05
C VAL A 344 -9.06 -7.87 5.66
N ALA A 345 -9.31 -8.65 4.59
CA ALA A 345 -9.21 -8.17 3.22
C ALA A 345 -10.14 -6.99 2.94
N LEU A 346 -11.41 -7.05 3.38
CA LEU A 346 -12.37 -5.95 3.25
C LEU A 346 -11.96 -4.71 4.03
N ARG A 347 -11.35 -4.90 5.21
CA ARG A 347 -10.81 -3.79 6.01
C ARG A 347 -9.75 -3.04 5.21
N GLU A 348 -8.77 -3.74 4.66
CA GLU A 348 -7.71 -3.11 3.88
C GLU A 348 -8.23 -2.56 2.55
N TRP A 349 -9.13 -3.28 1.88
CA TRP A 349 -9.79 -2.78 0.69
C TRP A 349 -10.43 -1.41 0.90
N ARG A 350 -11.15 -1.26 2.02
CA ARG A 350 -11.74 0.00 2.43
C ARG A 350 -10.67 1.07 2.70
N THR A 351 -9.68 0.77 3.55
CA THR A 351 -8.75 1.77 4.08
C THR A 351 -7.66 2.19 3.10
N VAL A 352 -7.26 1.33 2.17
CA VAL A 352 -6.20 1.59 1.19
C VAL A 352 -6.80 1.92 -0.17
N PHE A 353 -7.58 1.02 -0.75
CA PHE A 353 -8.03 1.15 -2.14
C PHE A 353 -9.26 2.07 -2.29
N LEU A 354 -10.33 1.83 -1.53
CA LEU A 354 -11.53 2.66 -1.61
C LEU A 354 -11.25 4.11 -1.19
N TYR A 355 -10.49 4.30 -0.12
CA TYR A 355 -10.07 5.64 0.29
C TYR A 355 -9.21 6.35 -0.75
N ALA A 356 -8.29 5.65 -1.42
CA ALA A 356 -7.57 6.21 -2.56
C ALA A 356 -8.52 6.63 -3.70
N ALA A 357 -9.53 5.83 -4.02
CA ALA A 357 -10.55 6.17 -5.01
C ALA A 357 -11.38 7.40 -4.61
N LEU A 358 -11.90 7.44 -3.39
CA LEU A 358 -12.67 8.58 -2.88
C LEU A 358 -11.82 9.87 -2.84
N PHE A 359 -10.55 9.74 -2.48
CA PHE A 359 -9.59 10.85 -2.51
C PHE A 359 -9.30 11.32 -3.95
N ALA A 360 -9.11 10.39 -4.89
CA ALA A 360 -8.95 10.70 -6.31
C ALA A 360 -10.17 11.45 -6.89
N VAL A 361 -11.38 10.99 -6.55
CA VAL A 361 -12.64 11.66 -6.95
C VAL A 361 -12.75 13.04 -6.29
N THR A 362 -12.37 13.17 -5.02
CA THR A 362 -12.36 14.46 -4.31
C THR A 362 -11.43 15.46 -5.01
N ILE A 363 -10.21 15.07 -5.32
CA ILE A 363 -9.25 15.94 -6.04
C ILE A 363 -9.75 16.26 -7.45
N GLN A 364 -10.32 15.28 -8.16
CA GLN A 364 -10.92 15.48 -9.47
C GLN A 364 -12.04 16.53 -9.43
N ASN A 365 -12.95 16.43 -8.45
CA ASN A 365 -14.04 17.38 -8.26
C ASN A 365 -13.53 18.80 -8.02
N ILE A 366 -12.43 18.95 -7.28
CA ILE A 366 -11.84 20.24 -6.92
C ILE A 366 -11.03 20.84 -8.08
N LEU A 367 -10.10 20.09 -8.67
CA LEU A 367 -9.11 20.61 -9.62
C LEU A 367 -9.54 20.58 -11.09
N PHE A 368 -10.68 19.94 -11.38
CA PHE A 368 -11.27 19.83 -12.72
C PHE A 368 -12.75 20.26 -12.73
N ALA A 369 -13.11 21.17 -11.82
CA ALA A 369 -14.39 21.89 -11.85
C ALA A 369 -14.50 22.79 -13.09
N PRO A 370 -15.46 22.55 -14.02
CA PRO A 370 -15.64 23.38 -15.23
C PRO A 370 -16.22 24.76 -14.92
N THR A 371 -16.71 24.96 -13.69
CA THR A 371 -17.27 26.21 -13.17
C THR A 371 -16.22 27.11 -12.52
N VAL A 372 -15.01 26.60 -12.30
CA VAL A 372 -13.92 27.27 -11.58
C VAL A 372 -12.89 27.77 -12.59
N ALA A 373 -12.42 29.01 -12.42
CA ALA A 373 -11.50 29.62 -13.35
C ALA A 373 -10.13 28.90 -13.35
N PRO A 374 -9.42 28.80 -14.49
CA PRO A 374 -8.11 28.14 -14.56
C PRO A 374 -7.07 28.68 -13.55
N ALA A 375 -7.12 29.97 -13.24
CA ALA A 375 -6.24 30.58 -12.24
C ALA A 375 -6.47 30.02 -10.82
N GLN A 376 -7.73 29.77 -10.45
CA GLN A 376 -8.09 29.20 -9.15
C GLN A 376 -7.62 27.76 -9.02
N HIS A 377 -7.67 26.98 -10.11
CA HIS A 377 -7.10 25.63 -10.17
C HIS A 377 -5.58 25.60 -9.95
N LYS A 378 -4.88 26.66 -10.36
CA LYS A 378 -3.44 26.80 -10.12
C LYS A 378 -3.15 27.15 -8.66
N THR A 379 -3.92 28.07 -8.09
CA THR A 379 -3.84 28.42 -6.66
C THR A 379 -4.15 27.21 -5.77
N ALA A 380 -5.17 26.43 -6.13
CA ALA A 380 -5.54 25.20 -5.42
C ALA A 380 -4.38 24.19 -5.40
N ARG A 381 -3.74 23.92 -6.54
CA ARG A 381 -2.57 23.03 -6.61
C ARG A 381 -1.43 23.50 -5.71
N ARG A 382 -1.11 24.80 -5.76
CA ARG A 382 -0.06 25.39 -4.91
C ARG A 382 -0.37 25.25 -3.42
N LEU A 383 -1.63 25.45 -3.04
CA LEU A 383 -2.08 25.25 -1.66
C LEU A 383 -1.89 23.79 -1.22
N LEU A 384 -2.31 22.83 -2.05
CA LEU A 384 -2.16 21.41 -1.72
C LEU A 384 -0.70 20.99 -1.59
N ILE A 385 0.20 21.49 -2.46
CA ILE A 385 1.65 21.27 -2.35
C ILE A 385 2.16 21.86 -1.03
N GLY A 386 1.80 23.11 -0.72
CA GLY A 386 2.20 23.77 0.51
C GLY A 386 1.74 23.03 1.76
N CYS A 387 0.48 22.59 1.80
CA CYS A 387 -0.08 21.81 2.89
C CYS A 387 0.59 20.43 3.07
N TRP A 388 0.85 19.73 1.96
CA TRP A 388 1.56 18.44 2.00
C TRP A 388 3.00 18.59 2.51
N LEU A 389 3.75 19.57 2.00
CA LEU A 389 5.10 19.87 2.47
C LEU A 389 5.10 20.37 3.93
N LEU A 390 4.10 21.13 4.34
CA LEU A 390 3.94 21.57 5.73
C LEU A 390 3.74 20.37 6.66
N GLY A 391 2.86 19.42 6.31
CA GLY A 391 2.69 18.17 7.07
C GLY A 391 4.01 17.42 7.24
N GLY A 392 4.75 17.19 6.14
CA GLY A 392 6.08 16.59 6.18
C GLY A 392 7.09 17.35 7.03
N THR A 393 7.05 18.68 7.01
CA THR A 393 7.96 19.52 7.81
C THR A 393 7.63 19.46 9.30
N LEU A 394 6.35 19.46 9.66
CA LEU A 394 5.91 19.38 11.06
C LEU A 394 6.28 18.03 11.67
N VAL A 395 6.04 16.92 10.96
CA VAL A 395 6.44 15.58 11.45
C VAL A 395 7.97 15.43 11.51
N ALA A 396 8.71 16.02 10.57
CA ALA A 396 10.17 16.07 10.62
C ALA A 396 10.67 16.85 11.85
N ALA A 397 10.08 18.02 12.13
CA ALA A 397 10.41 18.83 13.29
C ALA A 397 10.16 18.09 14.61
N VAL A 398 9.05 17.35 14.70
CA VAL A 398 8.78 16.46 15.84
C VAL A 398 9.85 15.38 15.98
N GLY A 399 10.23 14.72 14.87
CA GLY A 399 11.28 13.70 14.90
C GLY A 399 12.64 14.26 15.35
N LEU A 400 13.00 15.47 14.90
CA LEU A 400 14.22 16.16 15.35
C LEU A 400 14.13 16.56 16.83
N TRP A 401 12.99 17.05 17.29
CA TRP A 401 12.77 17.35 18.71
C TRP A 401 12.89 16.10 19.58
N GLN A 402 12.31 14.97 19.15
CA GLN A 402 12.44 13.67 19.81
C GLN A 402 13.89 13.22 19.91
N TYR A 403 14.67 13.40 18.83
CA TYR A 403 16.10 13.09 18.82
C TYR A 403 16.89 13.94 19.81
N LEU A 404 16.67 15.26 19.81
CA LEU A 404 17.35 16.19 20.72
C LEU A 404 16.98 15.97 22.18
N GLY A 405 15.76 15.50 22.45
CA GLY A 405 15.28 15.21 23.79
C GLY A 405 15.55 13.78 24.28
N ASP A 406 16.09 12.90 23.44
CA ASP A 406 16.22 11.45 23.72
C ASP A 406 14.88 10.80 24.12
N VAL A 407 13.81 11.16 23.40
CA VAL A 407 12.44 10.70 23.69
C VAL A 407 11.88 9.92 22.51
N MET A 408 11.27 8.75 22.77
CA MET A 408 10.54 7.95 21.78
C MET A 408 11.37 7.45 20.59
N LEU A 409 12.69 7.33 20.79
CA LEU A 409 13.63 6.77 19.81
C LEU A 409 13.58 5.23 19.79
N ILE A 410 13.97 4.65 18.65
CA ILE A 410 14.18 3.21 18.53
C ILE A 410 15.67 2.95 18.38
N GLU A 411 16.24 2.22 19.33
CA GLU A 411 17.60 1.72 19.22
C GLU A 411 17.62 0.46 18.34
N ALA A 412 18.46 0.46 17.31
CA ALA A 412 18.67 -0.73 16.48
C ALA A 412 20.09 -0.76 15.90
N GLU A 413 20.77 -1.90 16.04
CA GLU A 413 22.06 -2.17 15.40
C GLU A 413 23.13 -1.07 15.67
N GLY A 414 23.12 -0.49 16.87
CA GLY A 414 24.09 0.52 17.32
C GLY A 414 23.76 1.97 16.96
N VAL A 415 22.52 2.28 16.54
CA VAL A 415 22.06 3.65 16.26
C VAL A 415 20.71 3.97 16.90
N GLN A 416 20.52 5.23 17.27
CA GLN A 416 19.24 5.79 17.71
C GLN A 416 18.45 6.34 16.52
N ARG A 417 17.20 5.90 16.36
CA ARG A 417 16.40 6.13 15.15
C ARG A 417 15.13 6.91 15.45
N VAL A 418 14.91 7.97 14.68
CA VAL A 418 13.67 8.77 14.80
C VAL A 418 12.52 8.13 14.05
N ARG A 419 11.35 8.08 14.68
CA ARG A 419 10.10 7.59 14.07
C ARG A 419 8.94 8.58 14.13
N ALA A 420 9.11 9.70 14.84
CA ALA A 420 8.03 10.63 15.12
C ALA A 420 6.81 9.89 15.70
N PHE A 421 5.74 9.80 14.93
CA PHE A 421 4.49 9.15 15.29
C PHE A 421 4.18 7.88 14.49
N TYR A 422 5.15 7.38 13.74
CA TYR A 422 5.02 6.14 12.99
C TYR A 422 5.40 4.91 13.83
N GLY A 423 4.83 3.76 13.46
CA GLY A 423 5.18 2.47 14.07
C GLY A 423 6.64 2.06 13.85
N SER A 424 7.29 2.54 12.80
CA SER A 424 8.71 2.29 12.51
C SER A 424 9.40 3.52 11.91
N PRO A 425 10.73 3.66 12.05
CA PRO A 425 11.49 4.73 11.40
C PRO A 425 11.46 4.61 9.86
N ASN A 426 11.26 3.40 9.33
CA ASN A 426 11.15 3.17 7.89
C ASN A 426 9.88 3.80 7.32
N ASN A 427 8.75 3.71 8.03
CA ASN A 427 7.50 4.32 7.60
C ASN A 427 7.61 5.86 7.54
N LEU A 428 8.27 6.47 8.54
CA LEU A 428 8.57 7.91 8.52
C LEU A 428 9.45 8.28 7.32
N ALA A 429 10.49 7.48 7.06
CA ALA A 429 11.39 7.71 5.93
C ALA A 429 10.67 7.65 4.57
N LEU A 430 9.81 6.65 4.38
CA LEU A 430 8.97 6.53 3.19
C LEU A 430 8.14 7.79 2.99
N TYR A 431 7.52 8.35 4.04
CA TYR A 431 6.78 9.59 3.89
C TYR A 431 7.70 10.79 3.53
N LEU A 432 8.79 10.97 4.30
CA LEU A 432 9.66 12.15 4.20
C LEU A 432 10.48 12.21 2.92
N GLU A 433 10.92 11.10 2.34
CA GLU A 433 11.72 11.10 1.10
C GLU A 433 10.97 11.77 -0.07
N ARG A 434 9.64 11.62 -0.10
CA ARG A 434 8.77 12.16 -1.13
C ARG A 434 8.62 13.67 -0.99
N THR A 435 8.36 14.15 0.23
CA THR A 435 8.28 15.60 0.50
C THR A 435 9.64 16.27 0.36
N PHE A 436 10.71 15.60 0.79
CA PHE A 436 12.09 16.06 0.70
C PHE A 436 12.51 16.27 -0.75
N ALA A 437 12.28 15.28 -1.62
CA ALA A 437 12.62 15.39 -3.04
C ALA A 437 11.95 16.59 -3.71
N VAL A 438 10.67 16.86 -3.38
CA VAL A 438 9.93 18.02 -3.89
C VAL A 438 10.45 19.33 -3.30
N ALA A 439 10.65 19.41 -1.98
CA ALA A 439 11.16 20.60 -1.31
C ALA A 439 12.55 20.99 -1.81
N LEU A 440 13.45 20.00 -1.94
CA LEU A 440 14.80 20.19 -2.46
C LEU A 440 14.78 20.70 -3.91
N ALA A 441 13.95 20.11 -4.78
CA ALA A 441 13.78 20.59 -6.14
C ALA A 441 13.25 22.03 -6.20
N LEU A 442 12.29 22.38 -5.34
CA LEU A 442 11.77 23.75 -5.24
C LEU A 442 12.84 24.72 -4.74
N ALA A 443 13.68 24.33 -3.78
CA ALA A 443 14.80 25.14 -3.32
C ALA A 443 15.80 25.40 -4.46
N ILE A 444 16.10 24.38 -5.26
CA ILE A 444 17.13 24.43 -6.30
C ILE A 444 16.70 25.19 -7.54
N PHE A 445 15.47 24.94 -8.01
CA PHE A 445 15.01 25.39 -9.32
C PHE A 445 14.04 26.59 -9.24
N THR A 446 13.72 27.08 -8.04
CA THR A 446 13.04 28.37 -7.90
C THR A 446 14.00 29.53 -8.20
N ARG A 447 13.49 30.56 -8.88
CA ARG A 447 14.23 31.83 -9.09
C ARG A 447 13.77 32.96 -8.21
N ARG A 448 12.76 32.72 -7.38
CA ARG A 448 12.30 33.70 -6.40
C ARG A 448 13.21 33.62 -5.19
N GLU A 449 14.20 34.51 -5.11
CA GLU A 449 15.17 34.55 -4.00
C GLU A 449 14.50 34.54 -2.62
N GLN A 450 13.38 35.25 -2.48
CA GLN A 450 12.57 35.28 -1.26
C GLN A 450 12.03 33.90 -0.85
N LEU A 451 11.74 33.02 -1.81
CA LEU A 451 11.22 31.67 -1.56
C LEU A 451 12.33 30.61 -1.48
N HIS A 452 13.51 30.89 -2.06
CA HIS A 452 14.64 29.97 -2.09
C HIS A 452 15.03 29.49 -0.69
N TRP A 453 15.28 30.45 0.22
CA TRP A 453 15.69 30.15 1.59
C TRP A 453 14.61 29.42 2.38
N GLY A 454 13.33 29.72 2.13
CA GLY A 454 12.22 29.02 2.75
C GLY A 454 12.16 27.55 2.34
N TRP A 455 12.27 27.25 1.04
CA TRP A 455 12.30 25.87 0.56
C TRP A 455 13.56 25.12 0.98
N LEU A 456 14.71 25.80 1.04
CA LEU A 456 15.94 25.22 1.54
C LEU A 456 15.80 24.84 3.02
N ALA A 457 15.23 25.71 3.86
CA ALA A 457 14.98 25.40 5.27
C ALA A 457 14.06 24.18 5.43
N VAL A 458 12.98 24.11 4.63
CA VAL A 458 12.08 22.95 4.60
C VAL A 458 12.83 21.67 4.19
N ALA A 459 13.63 21.72 3.13
CA ALA A 459 14.40 20.58 2.66
C ALA A 459 15.46 20.12 3.68
N LEU A 460 16.13 21.06 4.36
CA LEU A 460 17.13 20.75 5.39
C LEU A 460 16.49 20.09 6.62
N LEU A 461 15.37 20.62 7.11
CA LEU A 461 14.64 20.03 8.24
C LEU A 461 14.16 18.61 7.92
N GLN A 462 13.53 18.43 6.75
CA GLN A 462 13.07 17.11 6.32
C GLN A 462 14.24 16.15 6.06
N GLY A 463 15.31 16.63 5.43
CA GLY A 463 16.50 15.83 5.13
C GLY A 463 17.24 15.37 6.39
N ALA A 464 17.37 16.23 7.40
CA ALA A 464 17.96 15.87 8.69
C ALA A 464 17.15 14.75 9.38
N ALA A 465 15.83 14.90 9.46
CA ALA A 465 14.98 13.88 10.09
C ALA A 465 15.00 12.57 9.26
N LEU A 466 15.01 12.66 7.93
CA LEU A 466 15.11 11.52 7.02
C LEU A 466 16.42 10.73 7.24
N ILE A 467 17.55 11.41 7.40
CA ILE A 467 18.84 10.77 7.70
C ILE A 467 18.80 10.07 9.06
N LEU A 468 18.25 10.73 10.09
CA LEU A 468 18.14 10.19 11.44
C LEU A 468 17.15 9.03 11.58
N THR A 469 16.36 8.71 10.55
CA THR A 469 15.58 7.46 10.53
C THR A 469 16.48 6.22 10.46
N PHE A 470 17.72 6.39 9.96
CA PHE A 470 18.65 5.31 9.59
C PHE A 470 17.96 4.18 8.80
N SER A 471 16.97 4.52 7.96
CA SER A 471 16.38 3.55 7.05
C SER A 471 17.38 3.19 5.95
N LYS A 472 17.71 1.90 5.83
CA LYS A 472 18.63 1.39 4.80
C LYS A 472 18.10 1.73 3.39
N GLY A 473 16.80 1.59 3.16
CA GLY A 473 16.18 1.91 1.87
C GLY A 473 16.15 3.42 1.56
N ALA A 474 15.98 4.27 2.57
CA ALA A 474 16.08 5.71 2.36
C ALA A 474 17.51 6.15 2.01
N LEU A 475 18.49 5.70 2.81
CA LEU A 475 19.88 6.12 2.67
C LEU A 475 20.55 5.57 1.41
N LEU A 476 20.30 4.31 1.05
CA LEU A 476 21.00 3.64 -0.05
C LEU A 476 20.25 3.65 -1.38
N LEU A 477 18.93 3.83 -1.37
CA LEU A 477 18.13 3.78 -2.60
C LEU A 477 17.41 5.10 -2.85
N ALA A 478 16.64 5.61 -1.88
CA ALA A 478 15.80 6.78 -2.07
C ALA A 478 16.60 8.08 -2.28
N LEU A 479 17.58 8.35 -1.41
CA LEU A 479 18.44 9.53 -1.51
C LEU A 479 19.28 9.49 -2.80
N PRO A 480 20.01 8.41 -3.13
CA PRO A 480 20.70 8.30 -4.42
C PRO A 480 19.79 8.48 -5.63
N ALA A 481 18.60 7.87 -5.64
CA ALA A 481 17.62 8.07 -6.71
C ALA A 481 17.17 9.53 -6.83
N THR A 482 16.91 10.19 -5.69
CA THR A 482 16.55 11.62 -5.62
C THR A 482 17.66 12.48 -6.21
N PHE A 483 18.88 12.38 -5.69
CA PHE A 483 20.02 13.19 -6.14
C PHE A 483 20.33 12.94 -7.61
N THR A 484 20.32 11.67 -8.06
CA THR A 484 20.59 11.31 -9.45
C THR A 484 19.55 11.91 -10.40
N LEU A 485 18.26 11.80 -10.08
CA LEU A 485 17.22 12.38 -10.94
C LEU A 485 17.24 13.91 -10.92
N LEU A 486 17.40 14.55 -9.76
CA LEU A 486 17.53 16.00 -9.69
C LEU A 486 18.74 16.50 -10.46
N TRP A 487 19.86 15.77 -10.43
CA TRP A 487 21.08 16.12 -11.15
C TRP A 487 20.92 15.95 -12.67
N LEU A 488 20.49 14.77 -13.14
CA LEU A 488 20.31 14.49 -14.58
C LEU A 488 19.20 15.33 -15.21
N GLY A 489 18.04 15.40 -14.56
CA GLY A 489 16.93 16.23 -15.00
C GLY A 489 17.25 17.72 -14.89
N GLY A 490 17.98 18.12 -13.86
CA GLY A 490 18.48 19.48 -13.67
C GLY A 490 19.47 19.89 -14.75
N LEU A 491 20.39 19.00 -15.13
CA LEU A 491 21.30 19.20 -16.27
C LEU A 491 20.53 19.45 -17.56
N LEU A 492 19.51 18.62 -17.83
CA LEU A 492 18.65 18.80 -18.99
C LEU A 492 17.92 20.15 -18.94
N LEU A 493 17.31 20.49 -17.80
CA LEU A 493 16.56 21.73 -17.63
C LEU A 493 17.44 22.97 -17.75
N LEU A 494 18.56 23.01 -17.05
CA LEU A 494 19.47 24.16 -17.01
C LEU A 494 20.16 24.36 -18.36
N ARG A 495 20.63 23.31 -19.03
CA ARG A 495 21.21 23.40 -20.39
C ARG A 495 20.20 23.95 -21.40
N ARG A 496 18.95 23.47 -21.38
CA ARG A 496 17.89 23.95 -22.27
C ARG A 496 17.53 25.42 -22.04
N ARG A 497 17.74 25.92 -20.82
CA ARG A 497 17.47 27.31 -20.44
C ARG A 497 18.70 28.22 -20.62
N GLY A 498 19.86 27.68 -20.98
CA GLY A 498 21.13 28.43 -21.01
C GLY A 498 21.57 28.92 -19.63
N GLU A 499 21.18 28.23 -18.56
CA GLU A 499 21.44 28.64 -17.17
C GLU A 499 22.70 27.97 -16.62
N SER A 500 23.34 28.61 -15.63
CA SER A 500 24.54 28.09 -14.98
C SER A 500 24.29 26.75 -14.30
N LEU A 501 25.25 25.82 -14.43
CA LEU A 501 25.22 24.51 -13.78
C LEU A 501 25.69 24.55 -12.31
N ARG A 502 25.98 25.74 -11.75
CA ARG A 502 26.47 25.91 -10.36
C ARG A 502 25.60 25.18 -9.34
N MET A 503 24.29 25.18 -9.52
CA MET A 503 23.38 24.53 -8.58
C MET A 503 23.49 22.99 -8.58
N LEU A 504 23.92 22.39 -9.69
CA LEU A 504 24.17 20.95 -9.75
C LEU A 504 25.42 20.56 -8.95
N TRP A 505 26.43 21.42 -8.91
CA TRP A 505 27.60 21.22 -8.06
C TRP A 505 27.27 21.37 -6.57
N TRP A 506 26.36 22.30 -6.22
CA TRP A 506 25.82 22.35 -4.86
C TRP A 506 25.06 21.08 -4.49
N LEU A 507 24.24 20.54 -5.41
CA LEU A 507 23.60 19.23 -5.24
C LEU A 507 24.61 18.11 -4.98
N THR A 508 25.68 18.04 -5.78
CA THR A 508 26.76 17.06 -5.59
C THR A 508 27.46 17.27 -4.24
N ALA A 509 27.77 18.50 -3.86
CA ALA A 509 28.38 18.81 -2.57
C ALA A 509 27.49 18.41 -1.39
N ILE A 510 26.17 18.62 -1.47
CA ILE A 510 25.21 18.17 -0.46
C ILE A 510 25.20 16.64 -0.37
N ALA A 511 25.12 15.94 -1.51
CA ALA A 511 25.13 14.48 -1.54
C ALA A 511 26.42 13.90 -0.92
N VAL A 512 27.57 14.47 -1.28
CA VAL A 512 28.88 14.10 -0.71
C VAL A 512 28.92 14.44 0.78
N GLY A 513 28.41 15.61 1.19
CA GLY A 513 28.31 16.02 2.58
C GLY A 513 27.49 15.06 3.43
N ILE A 514 26.34 14.59 2.93
CA ILE A 514 25.53 13.55 3.58
C ILE A 514 26.34 12.24 3.69
N GLY A 515 27.00 11.82 2.60
CA GLY A 515 27.86 10.63 2.61
C GLY A 515 28.97 10.72 3.67
N MET A 516 29.63 11.87 3.77
CA MET A 516 30.66 12.12 4.78
C MET A 516 30.09 12.14 6.21
N ALA A 517 28.91 12.74 6.41
CA ALA A 517 28.24 12.76 7.71
C ALA A 517 27.82 11.38 8.20
N LEU A 518 27.66 10.41 7.29
CA LEU A 518 27.37 9.02 7.61
C LEU A 518 28.63 8.18 7.92
N LEU A 519 29.84 8.65 7.59
CA LEU A 519 31.09 7.92 7.82
C LEU A 519 31.32 7.50 9.29
N PRO A 520 31.03 8.34 10.31
CA PRO A 520 31.17 7.92 11.71
C PRO A 520 30.31 6.70 12.07
N PHE A 521 29.20 6.48 11.36
CA PHE A 521 28.30 5.35 11.58
C PHE A 521 28.69 4.11 10.78
N ALA A 522 29.67 4.19 9.86
CA ALA A 522 30.08 3.07 9.02
C ALA A 522 30.58 1.85 9.83
N ALA A 523 31.09 2.08 11.04
CA ALA A 523 31.54 1.04 11.95
C ALA A 523 30.42 0.38 12.78
N THR A 524 29.20 0.90 12.76
CA THR A 524 28.06 0.31 13.49
C THR A 524 27.58 -0.96 12.79
N ASP A 525 26.96 -1.87 13.56
CA ASP A 525 26.40 -3.12 13.00
C ASP A 525 25.35 -2.82 11.93
N ARG A 526 24.63 -1.69 12.05
CA ARG A 526 23.66 -1.21 11.06
C ARG A 526 24.25 -1.10 9.66
N PHE A 527 25.47 -0.57 9.57
CA PHE A 527 26.17 -0.37 8.30
C PHE A 527 27.00 -1.59 7.88
N ARG A 528 27.59 -2.33 8.83
CA ARG A 528 28.32 -3.58 8.52
C ARG A 528 27.42 -4.66 7.92
N GLN A 529 26.18 -4.76 8.39
CA GLN A 529 25.21 -5.73 7.90
C GLN A 529 24.49 -5.29 6.61
N LEU A 530 24.85 -4.14 6.01
CA LEU A 530 24.18 -3.63 4.80
C LEU A 530 24.26 -4.57 3.59
N LEU A 531 25.39 -5.27 3.46
CA LEU A 531 25.68 -6.17 2.34
C LEU A 531 25.75 -7.64 2.78
N ASN A 532 25.43 -7.94 4.04
CA ASN A 532 25.42 -9.32 4.52
C ASN A 532 24.12 -10.00 4.08
N LEU A 533 24.24 -10.84 3.04
CA LEU A 533 23.15 -11.66 2.51
C LEU A 533 23.14 -13.08 3.08
N GLU A 534 24.16 -13.43 3.87
CA GLU A 534 24.32 -14.77 4.46
C GLU A 534 23.71 -14.84 5.86
N GLN A 535 23.63 -13.72 6.58
CA GLN A 535 23.09 -13.63 7.93
C GLN A 535 22.33 -12.31 8.16
N GLY A 536 21.45 -12.29 9.17
CA GLY A 536 20.70 -11.11 9.60
C GLY A 536 19.58 -10.69 8.65
N THR A 537 19.20 -9.41 8.70
CA THR A 537 18.02 -8.87 8.00
C THR A 537 18.05 -9.03 6.47
N GLY A 538 19.23 -9.05 5.84
CA GLY A 538 19.38 -9.26 4.40
C GLY A 538 19.05 -10.68 3.98
N PHE A 539 19.57 -11.66 4.72
CA PHE A 539 19.27 -13.09 4.52
C PHE A 539 17.78 -13.39 4.67
N ILE A 540 17.14 -12.90 5.75
CA ILE A 540 15.70 -13.12 5.99
C ILE A 540 14.86 -12.55 4.83
N ARG A 541 15.26 -11.40 4.26
CA ARG A 541 14.58 -10.82 3.10
C ARG A 541 14.70 -11.67 1.85
N LEU A 542 15.84 -12.32 1.61
CA LEU A 542 15.99 -13.24 0.47
C LEU A 542 15.06 -14.45 0.61
N GLN A 543 15.00 -15.05 1.80
CA GLN A 543 14.08 -16.14 2.11
C GLN A 543 12.61 -15.70 1.96
N LEU A 544 12.28 -14.50 2.44
CA LEU A 544 10.96 -13.91 2.27
C LEU A 544 10.61 -13.69 0.79
N TRP A 545 11.54 -13.20 -0.04
CA TRP A 545 11.31 -13.01 -1.47
C TRP A 545 11.13 -14.31 -2.21
N GLN A 546 11.90 -15.33 -1.89
CA GLN A 546 11.75 -16.69 -2.41
C GLN A 546 10.37 -17.27 -2.07
N SER A 547 9.96 -17.13 -0.82
CA SER A 547 8.63 -17.53 -0.33
C SER A 547 7.50 -16.77 -1.06
N SER A 548 7.69 -15.46 -1.24
CA SER A 548 6.71 -14.58 -1.88
C SER A 548 6.61 -14.82 -3.39
N TRP A 549 7.73 -15.16 -4.03
CA TRP A 549 7.76 -15.56 -5.42
C TRP A 549 6.96 -16.86 -5.62
N GLN A 550 7.19 -17.87 -4.78
CA GLN A 550 6.40 -19.11 -4.86
C GLN A 550 4.91 -18.85 -4.59
N MET A 551 4.59 -18.05 -3.57
CA MET A 551 3.20 -17.62 -3.30
C MET A 551 2.55 -16.94 -4.51
N ALA A 552 3.30 -16.10 -5.23
CA ALA A 552 2.81 -15.43 -6.43
C ALA A 552 2.59 -16.39 -7.62
N LEU A 553 3.42 -17.43 -7.73
CA LEU A 553 3.25 -18.50 -8.73
C LEU A 553 2.05 -19.39 -8.42
N ASP A 554 1.79 -19.68 -7.15
CA ASP A 554 0.66 -20.49 -6.71
C ASP A 554 -0.67 -19.72 -6.84
N HIS A 555 -0.64 -18.39 -6.69
CA HIS A 555 -1.80 -17.51 -6.77
C HIS A 555 -1.66 -16.42 -7.86
N PRO A 556 -1.50 -16.78 -9.14
CA PRO A 556 -1.05 -15.84 -10.17
C PRO A 556 -2.09 -14.78 -10.52
N TRP A 557 -3.39 -15.10 -10.44
CA TRP A 557 -4.45 -14.23 -10.93
C TRP A 557 -4.96 -13.24 -9.89
N PHE A 558 -5.21 -13.68 -8.66
CA PHE A 558 -5.80 -12.84 -7.62
C PHE A 558 -4.83 -12.53 -6.49
N GLY A 559 -3.68 -13.21 -6.43
CA GLY A 559 -2.88 -13.25 -5.23
C GLY A 559 -3.63 -13.97 -4.09
N VAL A 560 -3.10 -13.85 -2.88
CA VAL A 560 -3.77 -14.28 -1.64
C VAL A 560 -4.80 -13.25 -1.14
N GLY A 561 -4.88 -12.09 -1.79
CA GLY A 561 -5.79 -11.00 -1.46
C GLY A 561 -5.21 -9.93 -0.51
N PRO A 562 -5.85 -8.76 -0.39
CA PRO A 562 -5.48 -7.74 0.59
C PRO A 562 -5.44 -8.28 2.02
N ASP A 563 -4.48 -7.84 2.81
CA ASP A 563 -4.21 -8.19 4.22
C ASP A 563 -3.99 -9.69 4.51
N ASN A 564 -3.84 -10.52 3.47
CA ASN A 564 -3.77 -11.98 3.63
C ASN A 564 -2.33 -12.55 3.61
N PHE A 565 -1.34 -11.74 3.19
CA PHE A 565 0.06 -12.18 3.08
C PHE A 565 0.60 -12.78 4.38
N LEU A 566 0.34 -12.15 5.54
CA LEU A 566 0.77 -12.66 6.85
C LEU A 566 0.34 -14.11 7.08
N TYR A 567 -0.93 -14.38 6.83
CA TYR A 567 -1.56 -15.67 7.09
C TYR A 567 -1.01 -16.74 6.15
N ALA A 568 -0.93 -16.44 4.85
CA ALA A 568 -0.36 -17.33 3.86
C ALA A 568 1.13 -17.59 4.10
N TYR A 569 1.91 -16.53 4.35
CA TYR A 569 3.35 -16.62 4.59
C TYR A 569 3.64 -17.59 5.73
N ARG A 570 3.06 -17.37 6.91
CA ARG A 570 3.40 -18.16 8.09
C ARG A 570 2.88 -19.60 8.06
N SER A 571 1.74 -19.86 7.40
CA SER A 571 1.06 -21.16 7.40
C SER A 571 1.44 -22.08 6.22
N ILE A 572 2.00 -21.52 5.15
CA ILE A 572 2.30 -22.26 3.91
C ILE A 572 3.72 -22.00 3.43
N TYR A 573 4.20 -20.75 3.47
CA TYR A 573 5.41 -20.34 2.76
C TYR A 573 6.61 -20.00 3.67
N LEU A 574 6.50 -20.15 4.99
CA LEU A 574 7.55 -19.78 5.92
C LEU A 574 8.68 -20.80 5.87
N LEU A 575 9.74 -20.50 5.13
CA LEU A 575 10.92 -21.37 5.03
C LEU A 575 11.55 -21.65 6.41
N PRO A 576 12.07 -22.87 6.65
CA PRO A 576 12.66 -23.22 7.93
C PRO A 576 13.80 -22.28 8.36
N ALA A 577 14.57 -21.74 7.41
CA ALA A 577 15.65 -20.80 7.69
C ALA A 577 15.18 -19.39 8.10
N ALA A 578 13.90 -19.06 7.93
CA ALA A 578 13.32 -17.75 8.23
C ALA A 578 12.38 -17.75 9.45
N TRP A 579 12.42 -18.82 10.26
CA TRP A 579 11.51 -19.03 11.38
C TRP A 579 11.49 -17.92 12.44
N GLN A 580 12.53 -17.08 12.51
CA GLN A 580 12.65 -15.98 13.48
C GLN A 580 11.69 -14.81 13.19
N GLU A 581 11.24 -14.64 11.95
CA GLU A 581 10.33 -13.55 11.55
C GLU A 581 9.02 -14.07 10.93
N PRO A 582 8.23 -14.90 11.65
CA PRO A 582 7.05 -15.55 11.07
C PRO A 582 5.86 -14.59 10.91
N ASN A 583 5.95 -13.38 11.46
CA ASN A 583 4.85 -12.42 11.53
C ASN A 583 4.99 -11.26 10.52
N LEU A 584 5.73 -11.47 9.43
CA LEU A 584 5.83 -10.50 8.34
C LEU A 584 4.53 -10.47 7.52
N ASN A 585 4.00 -9.27 7.29
CA ASN A 585 2.71 -9.05 6.65
C ASN A 585 2.79 -8.54 5.20
N HIS A 586 4.00 -8.48 4.63
CA HIS A 586 4.27 -8.10 3.25
C HIS A 586 5.71 -8.50 2.88
N PRO A 587 6.06 -8.59 1.58
CA PRO A 587 7.36 -9.10 1.14
C PRO A 587 8.50 -8.07 1.16
N HIS A 588 8.27 -6.84 1.66
CA HIS A 588 9.22 -5.73 1.54
C HIS A 588 9.75 -5.50 0.12
N ASN A 589 8.93 -5.77 -0.91
CA ASN A 589 9.26 -5.50 -2.30
C ASN A 589 7.95 -5.19 -3.03
N TRP A 590 7.81 -3.98 -3.55
CA TRP A 590 6.54 -3.53 -4.10
C TRP A 590 6.05 -4.40 -5.28
N LEU A 591 6.93 -4.98 -6.09
CA LEU A 591 6.52 -5.87 -7.19
C LEU A 591 5.88 -7.15 -6.66
N LEU A 592 6.57 -7.80 -5.71
CA LEU A 592 6.08 -9.01 -5.07
C LEU A 592 4.84 -8.73 -4.22
N ASP A 593 4.76 -7.56 -3.57
CA ASP A 593 3.61 -7.17 -2.76
C ASP A 593 2.37 -7.00 -3.65
N TRP A 594 2.45 -6.25 -4.74
CA TRP A 594 1.32 -6.11 -5.67
C TRP A 594 0.90 -7.46 -6.29
N TRP A 595 1.86 -8.33 -6.63
CA TRP A 595 1.55 -9.64 -7.20
C TRP A 595 0.93 -10.58 -6.17
N THR A 596 1.56 -10.77 -5.01
CA THR A 596 1.01 -11.64 -3.95
C THR A 596 -0.32 -11.11 -3.40
N ARG A 597 -0.56 -9.79 -3.41
CA ARG A 597 -1.78 -9.19 -2.87
C ARG A 597 -2.95 -9.14 -3.85
N LEU A 598 -2.68 -8.87 -5.13
CA LEU A 598 -3.71 -8.60 -6.15
C LEU A 598 -3.52 -9.40 -7.45
N GLY A 599 -2.54 -10.30 -7.52
CA GLY A 599 -2.21 -11.06 -8.71
C GLY A 599 -1.59 -10.24 -9.83
N LEU A 600 -1.32 -10.91 -10.95
CA LEU A 600 -0.78 -10.32 -12.17
C LEU A 600 -1.59 -9.13 -12.67
N PRO A 601 -2.94 -9.14 -12.71
CA PRO A 601 -3.70 -7.98 -13.17
C PRO A 601 -3.52 -6.76 -12.26
N GLY A 602 -3.44 -6.98 -10.94
CA GLY A 602 -3.13 -5.92 -9.97
C GLY A 602 -1.73 -5.32 -10.19
N LEU A 603 -0.72 -6.18 -10.36
CA LEU A 603 0.64 -5.76 -10.68
C LEU A 603 0.71 -4.95 -11.99
N LEU A 604 0.04 -5.42 -13.05
CA LEU A 604 -0.03 -4.70 -14.33
C LEU A 604 -0.66 -3.32 -14.17
N LEU A 605 -1.76 -3.20 -13.43
CA LEU A 605 -2.39 -1.92 -13.14
C LEU A 605 -1.46 -0.98 -12.36
N ALA A 606 -0.69 -1.50 -11.41
CA ALA A 606 0.29 -0.73 -10.65
C ALA A 606 1.44 -0.21 -11.54
N VAL A 607 2.02 -1.08 -12.38
CA VAL A 607 3.07 -0.69 -13.33
C VAL A 607 2.56 0.37 -14.31
N ILE A 608 1.35 0.20 -14.85
CA ILE A 608 0.70 1.20 -15.72
C ILE A 608 0.51 2.51 -14.97
N TRP A 609 0.06 2.46 -13.71
CA TRP A 609 -0.16 3.66 -12.91
C TRP A 609 1.13 4.40 -12.60
N PHE A 610 2.15 3.74 -12.05
CA PHE A 610 3.44 4.36 -11.74
C PHE A 610 4.18 4.83 -12.99
N GLY A 611 4.18 4.02 -14.06
CA GLY A 611 4.75 4.40 -15.34
C GLY A 611 4.07 5.64 -15.94
N ARG A 612 2.73 5.71 -15.86
CA ARG A 612 1.97 6.89 -16.28
C ARG A 612 2.30 8.12 -15.43
N LEU A 613 2.38 7.98 -14.11
CA LEU A 613 2.74 9.08 -13.22
C LEU A 613 4.13 9.64 -13.59
N ALA A 614 5.14 8.76 -13.70
CA ALA A 614 6.50 9.15 -14.09
C ALA A 614 6.52 9.82 -15.47
N TRP A 615 5.82 9.23 -16.45
CA TRP A 615 5.72 9.77 -17.81
C TRP A 615 5.07 11.17 -17.83
N GLN A 616 4.00 11.38 -17.06
CA GLN A 616 3.34 12.69 -16.95
C GLN A 616 4.30 13.76 -16.42
N GLN A 617 5.08 13.46 -15.37
CA GLN A 617 6.07 14.40 -14.84
C GLN A 617 7.19 14.64 -15.84
N TRP A 618 7.71 13.58 -16.47
CA TRP A 618 8.75 13.66 -17.48
C TRP A 618 8.35 14.54 -18.67
N GLN A 619 7.11 14.42 -19.15
CA GLN A 619 6.59 15.28 -20.22
C GLN A 619 6.58 16.75 -19.83
N GLN A 620 6.35 17.09 -18.56
CA GLN A 620 6.38 18.47 -18.07
C GLN A 620 7.82 19.01 -17.94
N VAL A 621 8.75 18.17 -17.51
CA VAL A 621 10.20 18.47 -17.51
C VAL A 621 10.72 18.67 -18.94
N SER A 622 10.24 17.85 -19.87
CA SER A 622 10.72 17.79 -21.24
C SER A 622 10.15 18.87 -22.17
N LYS A 623 9.15 19.63 -21.75
CA LYS A 623 8.58 20.71 -22.56
C LYS A 623 9.59 21.84 -22.79
N ARG A 624 9.75 22.24 -24.06
CA ARG A 624 10.45 23.48 -24.41
C ARG A 624 9.55 24.65 -24.09
N HIS A 625 9.86 25.40 -23.03
CA HIS A 625 9.32 26.73 -22.85
C HIS A 625 10.15 27.68 -23.72
N GLY A 626 9.51 28.41 -24.65
CA GLY A 626 10.21 29.36 -25.51
C GLY A 626 10.99 30.41 -24.70
N ASN A 627 12.04 30.98 -25.31
CA ASN A 627 13.04 31.88 -24.70
C ASN A 627 12.52 33.24 -24.17
N ASN A 628 11.20 33.40 -23.98
CA ASN A 628 10.69 34.63 -23.39
C ASN A 628 11.10 34.71 -21.91
N HIS A 629 11.91 35.73 -21.63
CA HIS A 629 12.55 36.03 -20.34
C HIS A 629 11.56 36.36 -19.21
N GLY A 630 10.25 36.21 -19.41
CA GLY A 630 9.19 36.68 -18.50
C GLY A 630 8.29 35.60 -17.88
N ASN A 631 8.73 34.36 -17.68
CA ASN A 631 7.82 33.33 -17.12
C ASN A 631 8.46 32.41 -16.06
N ASP A 632 8.89 33.00 -14.93
CA ASP A 632 9.32 32.27 -13.72
C ASP A 632 8.33 31.18 -13.29
N GLN A 633 7.05 31.37 -13.61
CA GLN A 633 6.01 30.41 -13.29
C GLN A 633 6.11 29.10 -14.07
N ASN A 634 6.52 29.15 -15.33
CA ASN A 634 6.79 27.94 -16.12
C ASN A 634 8.07 27.25 -15.62
N ARG A 635 9.05 28.05 -15.18
CA ARG A 635 10.30 27.52 -14.61
C ARG A 635 10.06 26.75 -13.31
N GLU A 636 9.30 27.35 -12.38
CA GLU A 636 8.84 26.73 -11.14
C GLU A 636 8.10 25.42 -11.42
N GLN A 637 7.25 25.39 -12.46
CA GLN A 637 6.50 24.19 -12.85
C GLN A 637 7.40 23.04 -13.32
N SER A 638 8.43 23.30 -14.14
CA SER A 638 9.36 22.22 -14.54
C SER A 638 10.23 21.75 -13.37
N GLY A 639 10.61 22.66 -12.45
CA GLY A 639 11.33 22.30 -11.24
C GLY A 639 10.49 21.42 -10.30
N LEU A 640 9.22 21.79 -10.09
CA LEU A 640 8.26 20.97 -9.36
C LEU A 640 8.04 19.60 -10.03
N ALA A 641 7.89 19.55 -11.35
CA ALA A 641 7.75 18.31 -12.09
C ALA A 641 8.96 17.39 -11.89
N LEU A 642 10.17 17.96 -11.90
CA LEU A 642 11.39 17.21 -11.64
C LEU A 642 11.45 16.71 -10.18
N GLY A 643 11.03 17.53 -9.21
CA GLY A 643 10.90 17.11 -7.81
C GLY A 643 9.91 15.97 -7.62
N LEU A 644 8.76 16.01 -8.30
CA LEU A 644 7.77 14.93 -8.27
C LEU A 644 8.31 13.65 -8.94
N LEU A 645 9.05 13.79 -10.04
CA LEU A 645 9.71 12.64 -10.69
C LEU A 645 10.78 12.02 -9.77
N ALA A 646 11.56 12.85 -9.09
CA ALA A 646 12.51 12.41 -8.06
C ALA A 646 11.82 11.71 -6.89
N ALA A 647 10.69 12.23 -6.40
CA ALA A 647 9.88 11.61 -5.35
C ALA A 647 9.33 10.24 -5.77
N ILE A 648 8.86 10.10 -7.02
CA ILE A 648 8.40 8.81 -7.59
C ILE A 648 9.55 7.81 -7.64
N ALA A 649 10.72 8.22 -8.13
CA ALA A 649 11.89 7.34 -8.22
C ALA A 649 12.41 6.92 -6.84
N ALA A 650 12.46 7.87 -5.89
CA ALA A 650 12.84 7.60 -4.50
C ALA A 650 11.92 6.55 -3.87
N ALA A 651 10.61 6.75 -4.00
CA ALA A 651 9.58 5.84 -3.49
C ALA A 651 9.67 4.43 -4.09
N LEU A 652 9.86 4.32 -5.41
CA LEU A 652 10.01 3.02 -6.08
C LEU A 652 11.32 2.33 -5.70
N ALA A 653 12.42 3.09 -5.58
CA ALA A 653 13.72 2.56 -5.22
C ALA A 653 13.73 2.04 -3.77
N HIS A 654 13.27 2.84 -2.80
CA HIS A 654 13.08 2.38 -1.41
C HIS A 654 12.13 1.17 -1.36
N GLY A 655 11.07 1.22 -2.17
CA GLY A 655 10.06 0.18 -2.29
C GLY A 655 10.55 -1.18 -2.76
N LEU A 656 11.77 -1.29 -3.30
CA LEU A 656 12.36 -2.58 -3.66
C LEU A 656 12.76 -3.39 -2.42
N ILE A 657 12.92 -2.73 -1.26
CA ILE A 657 13.34 -3.36 0.00
C ILE A 657 12.47 -2.93 1.21
N ASP A 658 11.31 -2.31 0.96
CA ASP A 658 10.33 -1.95 1.99
C ASP A 658 8.90 -1.74 1.44
N ALA A 659 7.91 -1.55 2.33
CA ALA A 659 6.51 -1.28 1.99
C ALA A 659 6.31 0.11 1.36
N SER A 660 6.47 0.23 0.05
CA SER A 660 6.34 1.53 -0.64
C SER A 660 4.93 2.13 -0.66
N TYR A 661 3.87 1.31 -0.57
CA TYR A 661 2.51 1.76 -0.83
C TYR A 661 1.45 1.27 0.17
N ALA A 662 1.72 0.18 0.90
CA ALA A 662 0.73 -0.57 1.69
C ALA A 662 0.22 0.15 2.95
N LEU A 663 0.59 1.42 3.14
CA LEU A 663 0.06 2.28 4.20
C LEU A 663 -0.94 3.29 3.61
N PRO A 664 -2.08 3.55 4.27
CA PRO A 664 -3.11 4.47 3.75
C PRO A 664 -2.56 5.83 3.36
N ASP A 665 -1.70 6.46 4.19
CA ASP A 665 -1.11 7.76 3.90
C ASP A 665 -0.22 7.76 2.65
N LEU A 666 0.62 6.73 2.50
CA LEU A 666 1.49 6.59 1.32
C LEU A 666 0.67 6.39 0.04
N MET A 667 -0.41 5.60 0.09
CA MET A 667 -1.33 5.45 -1.03
C MET A 667 -1.98 6.78 -1.44
N LEU A 668 -2.40 7.61 -0.47
CA LEU A 668 -2.94 8.95 -0.76
C LEU A 668 -1.89 9.87 -1.37
N VAL A 669 -0.63 9.81 -0.92
CA VAL A 669 0.47 10.59 -1.51
C VAL A 669 0.73 10.16 -2.96
N TRP A 670 0.70 8.86 -3.26
CA TRP A 670 0.77 8.36 -4.63
C TRP A 670 -0.34 8.92 -5.52
N VAL A 671 -1.58 8.93 -5.03
CA VAL A 671 -2.71 9.54 -5.74
C VAL A 671 -2.48 11.04 -5.92
N LEU A 672 -2.09 11.76 -4.86
CA LEU A 672 -1.87 13.21 -4.86
C LEU A 672 -0.90 13.64 -5.97
N MET A 673 0.27 12.99 -6.06
CA MET A 673 1.32 13.31 -7.04
C MET A 673 0.81 13.31 -8.49
N GLY A 674 -0.22 12.53 -8.81
CA GLY A 674 -0.87 12.50 -10.13
C GLY A 674 -1.73 13.71 -10.48
N TYR A 675 -1.98 14.62 -9.53
CA TYR A 675 -2.86 15.79 -9.71
C TYR A 675 -2.17 17.13 -9.45
N LEU A 676 -0.97 17.13 -8.87
CA LEU A 676 -0.24 18.34 -8.46
C LEU A 676 0.20 19.21 -9.65
N LEU A 677 0.23 18.66 -10.87
CA LEU A 677 0.42 19.43 -12.11
C LEU A 677 -0.86 19.47 -12.94
N GLY A 678 -1.05 20.57 -13.68
CA GLY A 678 -2.16 20.70 -14.62
C GLY A 678 -2.00 19.76 -15.83
N PRO A 679 -3.12 19.39 -16.50
CA PRO A 679 -3.04 18.57 -17.72
C PRO A 679 -2.20 19.26 -18.80
N LEU A 680 -1.52 18.45 -19.62
CA LEU A 680 -0.86 18.98 -20.81
C LEU A 680 -1.95 19.49 -21.74
N ARG A 681 -2.08 20.81 -21.89
CA ARG A 681 -2.84 21.36 -23.02
C ARG A 681 -2.09 20.93 -24.29
N SER A 682 -2.74 20.15 -25.15
CA SER A 682 -2.31 20.06 -26.54
C SER A 682 -2.25 21.49 -27.05
N GLN A 683 -1.07 21.93 -27.50
CA GLN A 683 -1.04 23.10 -28.35
C GLN A 683 -1.91 22.75 -29.53
N GLY A 684 -3.09 23.37 -29.61
CA GLY A 684 -3.84 23.38 -30.85
C GLY A 684 -2.87 23.90 -31.89
N VAL A 685 -2.61 23.08 -32.89
CA VAL A 685 -2.12 23.60 -34.15
C VAL A 685 -3.27 24.49 -34.63
N ASP A 686 -3.22 25.77 -34.31
CA ASP A 686 -3.95 26.77 -35.07
C ASP A 686 -3.35 26.68 -36.48
N LYS A 687 -3.93 25.76 -37.27
CA LYS A 687 -3.84 25.82 -38.72
C LYS A 687 -4.74 26.98 -39.13
N THR A 688 -4.19 28.18 -39.06
CA THR A 688 -4.63 29.28 -39.92
C THR A 688 -3.89 29.17 -41.23
#